data_AF-A0A5B9QHM1-F1
#
_entry.id   AF-A0A5B9QHM1-F1
#
_cell.length_a   1.000
_cell.length_b   1.000
_cell.length_c   1.000
_cell.angle_alpha   90.00
_cell.angle_beta   90.00
_cell.angle_gamma   90.00
#
_symmetry.space_group_name_H-M   'P 1'
#
loop_
_entity.id
_entity.type
_entity.pdbx_description
1 polymer ?
#
loop_
_entity_poly.entity_id
_entity_poly.type
_entity_poly.pdbx_seq_one_letter_code
_entity_poly.pdbx_strand_id
1 'polypeptide(L)'
;MNLSSLKLFSKSFSTSLSRQKASKKKRDKQLRYEPLEPRLALAAAGLVDVGAQPEGALSGKIVYTSGGHGITWNGSSWGFQRPLLLNMIEDLGNQDQMTFFADYAFNAGATVVPLRPVGHQPNEIILDNDDAEVTFSGAWSDSSAGIYFGDPGDVPYRFASTSATETAVATYRPNVTEEGFYPVYAWTRAGTDRASDQLYRVNHSGGSTEVTINHRMVGTGIIYLGTYHFEAGTAGSVEISNRSDDPGRVVIADMIRFGNGVGDLSFGGGVSGRDRVDELSLYWLQWHTEHSQGVPSSAHGTSHVSAPARYAAYMNQSGEGSLSDRVYVGYHSNAGGGSARGVLGLYNGNNTPSSATPNQFLLANLLGREINDDLVDQDGQFEHDFFDRTVVTLDRSDIEFGEINNSVIGGEFDATIVEVAFHDNQLDAELMRDADFRAAAARATVQGLVRYFNSVDGGATTIIMAPGKATGLRAETVGSGSVTVSWDAPSANTYNGDAATGYMVYGSTNGYGFDGGTFVAGGGTTTHTFNGLDLDEGPYYFKVVPVNAGGAAPDSEVVAANPNVGPKDVLIINGFDRLSRQQNPVLFGAQRVRPRDSNSYDYVVQVASAIEANSPGLVVDTTSNEALIAGNVQLADYAAVFWILGEESTDDHTFDPSEQSLVSNYLASGGQLFVSGSEIAWDLDSQNNGQAFFNNSLRANYLSDDANSYNVQGAAGSIFEGLSFSFDNGSQFYNVDFPDVIAPQGGATTALTYVGGSGGGAGIQYDSGGATKVVNVAFPFETITSESLRNDFMGRVLDFFNFDVELSDLEQILDNDDGPAVYSEAGSWTTSTSPGFNGGTYRFGVTGNPSAATWKFYAPFAGSGEIFVQYAAGSNRADNAVYHIDTGNGIEDVSINQKANDATWVSLGNYSFTAGSHEITLDAQASSGGSVVIADVVRVFIPVPSTETADFDEDGDIDGRDFLAWQRGFGKVSPVLADGDANGDDSVDGIDLGIWQDQYGTVPVVASLSSSLMVDQSTTISVAPVSYETDGEFTALAGIAQVSLPVQEVLQPTFASARGQAVDSVIDQNQPSEFVPLRNTSHDSLYSQLAKSSWQEVEEDEQALELAFEQLGSEFGHF
;
A
#
# COMPACT_ATOMS: atom_id res chain seq x y z
N MET A 1 -67.63 -35.07 30.46
CA MET A 1 -66.69 -35.96 29.74
C MET A 1 -65.29 -35.47 30.13
N ASN A 2 -64.65 -36.19 31.08
CA ASN A 2 -63.38 -36.91 30.92
C ASN A 2 -62.23 -36.06 30.33
N LEU A 3 -61.15 -35.68 31.05
CA LEU A 3 -60.17 -36.36 31.96
C LEU A 3 -58.92 -36.90 31.25
N SER A 4 -57.76 -36.76 31.93
CA SER A 4 -56.37 -37.21 31.61
C SER A 4 -55.74 -36.61 30.34
N SER A 5 -54.46 -36.17 30.31
CA SER A 5 -53.37 -36.06 31.32
C SER A 5 -52.28 -35.11 30.76
N LEU A 6 -51.89 -34.01 31.42
CA LEU A 6 -50.87 -33.84 32.48
C LEU A 6 -49.37 -33.76 32.02
N LYS A 7 -48.78 -32.56 32.15
CA LYS A 7 -47.34 -32.21 32.36
C LYS A 7 -46.31 -32.56 31.26
N LEU A 8 -45.17 -31.88 31.08
CA LEU A 8 -44.58 -30.54 31.36
C LEU A 8 -43.08 -30.75 31.09
N PHE A 9 -42.38 -29.89 30.32
CA PHE A 9 -41.08 -29.31 30.70
C PHE A 9 -40.58 -28.29 29.65
N SER A 10 -39.69 -27.42 30.13
CA SER A 10 -39.12 -26.19 29.58
C SER A 10 -38.63 -26.19 28.11
N LYS A 11 -38.92 -25.09 27.41
CA LYS A 11 -38.07 -24.57 26.31
C LYS A 11 -37.16 -23.47 26.86
N SER A 12 -35.87 -23.56 26.55
CA SER A 12 -34.90 -22.50 26.84
C SER A 12 -35.07 -21.32 25.87
N PHE A 13 -34.75 -20.12 26.33
CA PHE A 13 -34.61 -18.93 25.48
C PHE A 13 -33.33 -19.03 24.66
N SER A 14 -33.40 -18.64 23.40
CA SER A 14 -32.25 -18.19 22.60
C SER A 14 -32.62 -16.84 21.99
N THR A 15 -31.82 -15.83 22.26
CA THR A 15 -32.01 -14.46 21.78
C THR A 15 -31.28 -14.29 20.47
N SER A 16 -32.02 -14.32 19.37
CA SER A 16 -31.53 -13.88 18.06
C SER A 16 -31.34 -12.37 18.05
N LEU A 17 -30.10 -11.88 17.90
CA LEU A 17 -29.86 -10.52 17.48
C LEU A 17 -30.16 -10.41 15.98
N SER A 18 -31.35 -9.90 15.65
CA SER A 18 -31.79 -9.71 14.27
C SER A 18 -31.15 -8.46 13.64
N ARG A 19 -30.64 -8.58 12.40
CA ARG A 19 -30.29 -7.44 11.52
C ARG A 19 -31.34 -6.32 11.66
N GLN A 20 -30.92 -5.09 11.97
CA GLN A 20 -31.81 -3.93 11.87
C GLN A 20 -32.11 -3.66 10.39
N LYS A 21 -33.29 -4.11 9.93
CA LYS A 21 -33.79 -3.73 8.61
C LYS A 21 -34.17 -2.25 8.62
N ALA A 22 -33.49 -1.44 7.82
CA ALA A 22 -33.93 -0.09 7.49
C ALA A 22 -35.36 -0.15 6.92
N SER A 23 -36.31 0.57 7.55
CA SER A 23 -37.71 0.46 7.17
C SER A 23 -37.98 1.15 5.82
N LYS A 24 -38.73 0.51 4.92
CA LYS A 24 -39.23 1.11 3.67
C LYS A 24 -40.14 2.33 3.95
N LYS A 25 -39.54 3.51 4.07
CA LYS A 25 -40.23 4.79 3.88
C LYS A 25 -40.02 5.25 2.44
N LYS A 26 -41.12 5.31 1.67
CA LYS A 26 -41.14 6.11 0.43
C LYS A 26 -40.84 7.56 0.80
N ARG A 27 -39.63 8.02 0.49
CA ARG A 27 -39.35 9.44 0.21
C ARG A 27 -39.25 9.54 -1.31
N ASP A 28 -39.97 10.49 -1.90
CA ASP A 28 -39.67 10.94 -3.25
C ASP A 28 -38.31 11.65 -3.20
N LYS A 29 -37.21 10.89 -3.33
CA LYS A 29 -35.92 11.48 -3.68
C LYS A 29 -35.94 11.72 -5.18
N GLN A 30 -35.79 12.98 -5.59
CA GLN A 30 -35.35 13.26 -6.96
C GLN A 30 -34.04 12.50 -7.17
N LEU A 31 -33.94 11.79 -8.29
CA LEU A 31 -32.65 11.39 -8.83
C LEU A 31 -31.90 12.70 -9.14
N ARG A 32 -31.01 13.10 -8.23
CA ARG A 32 -29.84 13.86 -8.67
C ARG A 32 -29.02 12.87 -9.47
N TYR A 33 -28.97 13.08 -10.78
CA TYR A 33 -27.73 12.80 -11.48
C TYR A 33 -26.72 13.73 -10.83
N GLU A 34 -25.95 13.21 -9.89
CA GLU A 34 -24.61 13.74 -9.73
C GLU A 34 -23.92 13.48 -11.08
N PRO A 35 -23.31 14.50 -11.70
CA PRO A 35 -22.36 14.25 -12.77
C PRO A 35 -21.37 13.22 -12.25
N LEU A 36 -20.96 12.28 -13.10
CA LEU A 36 -19.63 11.71 -12.90
C LEU A 36 -18.69 12.92 -12.88
N GLU A 37 -17.99 13.14 -11.77
CA GLU A 37 -16.85 14.05 -11.74
C GLU A 37 -16.04 13.75 -13.00
N PRO A 38 -15.83 14.73 -13.89
CA PRO A 38 -15.08 14.47 -15.10
C PRO A 38 -13.69 14.05 -14.65
N ARG A 39 -13.30 12.80 -14.93
CA ARG A 39 -11.91 12.34 -14.82
C ARG A 39 -11.09 13.21 -15.77
N LEU A 40 -10.59 14.33 -15.26
CA LEU A 40 -9.84 15.31 -16.03
C LEU A 40 -8.39 14.86 -16.13
N ALA A 41 -7.86 15.02 -17.35
CA ALA A 41 -6.45 15.22 -17.64
C ALA A 41 -5.36 14.15 -17.36
N LEU A 42 -5.62 12.96 -16.80
CA LEU A 42 -4.59 11.88 -16.75
C LEU A 42 -3.92 11.64 -18.12
N ALA A 43 -4.71 11.51 -19.19
CA ALA A 43 -4.23 11.38 -20.56
C ALA A 43 -3.46 12.60 -21.14
N ALA A 44 -3.48 13.77 -20.49
CA ALA A 44 -2.71 14.95 -20.91
C ALA A 44 -1.24 14.87 -20.46
N ALA A 45 -0.99 14.22 -19.33
CA ALA A 45 0.31 14.04 -18.68
C ALA A 45 1.20 12.95 -19.32
N GLY A 46 0.69 12.27 -20.36
CA GLY A 46 1.33 11.08 -20.95
C GLY A 46 1.11 9.80 -20.13
N LEU A 47 0.28 9.85 -19.08
CA LEU A 47 -0.18 8.69 -18.34
C LEU A 47 -1.21 7.89 -19.17
N VAL A 48 -1.26 6.59 -18.93
CA VAL A 48 -2.06 5.62 -19.70
C VAL A 48 -3.30 5.25 -18.90
N ASP A 49 -4.46 5.85 -19.20
CA ASP A 49 -5.71 5.64 -18.44
C ASP A 49 -6.14 4.17 -18.25
N VAL A 50 -5.74 3.27 -19.17
CA VAL A 50 -6.18 1.86 -19.21
C VAL A 50 -5.00 0.92 -19.47
N GLY A 51 -4.59 0.17 -18.44
CA GLY A 51 -3.67 -0.95 -18.52
C GLY A 51 -4.38 -2.29 -18.74
N ALA A 52 -3.61 -3.38 -18.70
CA ALA A 52 -4.13 -4.74 -18.80
C ALA A 52 -3.35 -5.73 -17.91
N GLN A 53 -3.93 -6.90 -17.64
CA GLN A 53 -3.17 -8.04 -17.10
C GLN A 53 -1.94 -8.32 -17.99
N PRO A 54 -0.75 -8.56 -17.42
CA PRO A 54 0.42 -8.97 -18.19
C PRO A 54 0.19 -10.26 -19.01
N GLU A 55 0.63 -10.27 -20.26
CA GLU A 55 0.76 -11.50 -21.05
C GLU A 55 2.12 -12.18 -20.77
N GLY A 56 2.18 -13.51 -20.84
CA GLY A 56 3.40 -14.27 -20.55
C GLY A 56 3.31 -15.74 -20.95
N ALA A 57 4.26 -16.56 -20.48
CA ALA A 57 4.39 -17.96 -20.86
C ALA A 57 3.23 -18.86 -20.36
N LEU A 58 2.44 -18.37 -19.39
CA LEU A 58 1.23 -19.02 -18.87
C LEU A 58 -0.07 -18.41 -19.42
N SER A 59 -0.01 -17.50 -20.40
CA SER A 59 -1.21 -16.96 -21.07
C SER A 59 -2.09 -18.08 -21.63
N GLY A 60 -3.37 -18.05 -21.26
CA GLY A 60 -4.36 -19.07 -21.61
C GLY A 60 -4.31 -20.35 -20.77
N LYS A 61 -3.45 -20.44 -19.75
CA LYS A 61 -3.41 -21.53 -18.78
C LYS A 61 -4.23 -21.18 -17.52
N ILE A 62 -4.85 -22.17 -16.90
CA ILE A 62 -5.56 -22.03 -15.62
C ILE A 62 -4.72 -22.64 -14.48
N VAL A 63 -4.48 -21.87 -13.44
CA VAL A 63 -3.72 -22.30 -12.25
C VAL A 63 -4.66 -22.31 -11.05
N TYR A 64 -5.06 -23.51 -10.61
CA TYR A 64 -5.75 -23.70 -9.34
C TYR A 64 -4.73 -23.79 -8.21
N THR A 65 -4.93 -23.06 -7.11
CA THR A 65 -3.97 -23.05 -5.99
C THR A 65 -4.65 -22.99 -4.62
N SER A 66 -3.93 -23.46 -3.59
CA SER A 66 -4.41 -23.50 -2.21
C SER A 66 -3.26 -23.54 -1.21
N GLY A 67 -3.38 -22.80 -0.10
CA GLY A 67 -2.54 -22.95 1.10
C GLY A 67 -3.01 -24.04 2.08
N GLY A 68 -3.97 -24.89 1.69
CA GLY A 68 -4.35 -26.09 2.45
C GLY A 68 -5.02 -25.83 3.82
N HIS A 69 -4.28 -26.11 4.89
CA HIS A 69 -4.69 -26.08 6.30
C HIS A 69 -4.91 -24.65 6.82
N GLY A 70 -5.62 -24.49 7.94
CA GLY A 70 -6.00 -23.18 8.49
C GLY A 70 -6.67 -23.33 9.86
N ILE A 71 -7.12 -22.24 10.47
CA ILE A 71 -7.90 -22.33 11.70
C ILE A 71 -9.19 -23.14 11.45
N THR A 72 -9.46 -24.10 12.34
CA THR A 72 -10.60 -25.04 12.25
C THR A 72 -11.44 -25.03 13.53
N TRP A 73 -12.74 -25.29 13.39
CA TRP A 73 -13.59 -25.70 14.51
C TRP A 73 -13.42 -27.21 14.77
N ASN A 74 -12.91 -27.57 15.95
CA ASN A 74 -12.63 -28.98 16.30
C ASN A 74 -13.83 -29.73 16.94
N GLY A 75 -14.99 -29.09 17.09
CA GLY A 75 -16.15 -29.61 17.82
C GLY A 75 -16.41 -28.95 19.17
N SER A 76 -15.40 -28.31 19.77
CA SER A 76 -15.48 -27.61 21.07
C SER A 76 -14.76 -26.26 21.13
N SER A 77 -13.78 -26.02 20.27
CA SER A 77 -13.05 -24.76 20.16
C SER A 77 -12.56 -24.52 18.74
N TRP A 78 -12.24 -23.26 18.43
CA TRP A 78 -11.43 -22.91 17.28
C TRP A 78 -9.94 -23.13 17.60
N GLY A 79 -9.15 -23.51 16.60
CA GLY A 79 -7.70 -23.66 16.72
C GLY A 79 -7.04 -24.13 15.42
N PHE A 80 -5.73 -23.98 15.34
CA PHE A 80 -4.93 -24.45 14.21
C PHE A 80 -4.79 -25.98 14.20
N GLN A 81 -4.65 -26.57 13.01
CA GLN A 81 -4.33 -27.98 12.82
C GLN A 81 -2.86 -28.29 13.12
N ARG A 82 -2.01 -27.25 13.16
CA ARG A 82 -0.60 -27.32 13.53
C ARG A 82 -0.28 -26.39 14.69
N PRO A 83 0.61 -26.81 15.62
CA PRO A 83 1.00 -25.97 16.74
C PRO A 83 1.91 -24.82 16.26
N LEU A 84 2.03 -23.79 17.10
CA LEU A 84 3.14 -22.86 17.00
C LEU A 84 4.45 -23.63 17.24
N LEU A 85 5.35 -23.60 16.25
CA LEU A 85 6.64 -24.28 16.27
C LEU A 85 7.67 -23.38 15.58
N LEU A 86 8.79 -23.10 16.25
CA LEU A 86 9.88 -22.26 15.72
C LEU A 86 9.39 -20.86 15.24
N ASN A 87 8.48 -20.26 16.02
CA ASN A 87 7.78 -19.00 15.74
C ASN A 87 7.00 -18.97 14.41
N MET A 88 6.58 -20.12 13.90
CA MET A 88 5.70 -20.25 12.74
C MET A 88 4.54 -21.22 13.03
N ILE A 89 3.43 -21.03 12.32
CA ILE A 89 2.33 -22.00 12.25
C ILE A 89 2.21 -22.40 10.77
N GLU A 90 2.41 -23.68 10.46
CA GLU A 90 2.35 -24.26 9.09
C GLU A 90 1.12 -23.75 8.33
N ASP A 91 -0.06 -23.85 8.96
CA ASP A 91 -1.37 -23.46 8.43
C ASP A 91 -1.45 -22.00 7.93
N LEU A 92 -0.61 -21.11 8.48
CA LEU A 92 -0.49 -19.69 8.11
C LEU A 92 0.67 -19.47 7.13
N GLY A 93 1.82 -20.12 7.34
CA GLY A 93 2.97 -20.03 6.44
C GLY A 93 2.65 -20.50 5.01
N ASN A 94 1.89 -21.60 4.90
CA ASN A 94 1.41 -22.14 3.63
C ASN A 94 0.51 -21.14 2.87
N GLN A 95 -0.34 -20.39 3.59
CA GLN A 95 -1.26 -19.39 3.03
C GLN A 95 -0.50 -18.17 2.49
N ASP A 96 0.37 -17.64 3.32
CA ASP A 96 1.16 -16.47 2.99
C ASP A 96 2.10 -16.80 1.80
N GLN A 97 2.66 -18.02 1.72
CA GLN A 97 3.43 -18.49 0.54
C GLN A 97 2.57 -18.66 -0.73
N MET A 98 1.33 -19.16 -0.61
CA MET A 98 0.39 -19.27 -1.74
C MET A 98 0.07 -17.88 -2.33
N THR A 99 0.04 -16.83 -1.51
CA THR A 99 -0.21 -15.45 -1.95
C THR A 99 0.86 -14.98 -2.94
N PHE A 100 2.15 -15.08 -2.59
CA PHE A 100 3.24 -14.72 -3.52
C PHE A 100 3.13 -15.47 -4.86
N PHE A 101 2.83 -16.77 -4.81
CA PHE A 101 2.68 -17.57 -6.02
C PHE A 101 1.50 -17.13 -6.91
N ALA A 102 0.39 -16.69 -6.32
CA ALA A 102 -0.76 -16.20 -7.07
C ALA A 102 -0.39 -15.00 -7.94
N ASP A 103 0.37 -14.04 -7.39
CA ASP A 103 0.77 -12.83 -8.12
C ASP A 103 1.84 -13.13 -9.19
N TYR A 104 2.84 -13.97 -8.90
CA TYR A 104 3.80 -14.43 -9.90
C TYR A 104 3.14 -15.21 -11.06
N ALA A 105 2.12 -16.03 -10.77
CA ALA A 105 1.36 -16.74 -11.81
C ALA A 105 0.48 -15.79 -12.64
N PHE A 106 -0.14 -14.79 -12.00
CA PHE A 106 -0.93 -13.75 -12.66
C PHE A 106 -0.06 -12.90 -13.61
N ASN A 107 1.15 -12.52 -13.19
CA ASN A 107 2.13 -11.76 -13.97
C ASN A 107 2.77 -12.55 -15.12
N ALA A 108 2.71 -13.90 -15.07
CA ALA A 108 3.04 -14.78 -16.19
C ALA A 108 1.86 -15.02 -17.15
N GLY A 109 0.71 -14.34 -16.93
CA GLY A 109 -0.48 -14.38 -17.78
C GLY A 109 -1.50 -15.48 -17.46
N ALA A 110 -1.35 -16.21 -16.34
CA ALA A 110 -2.29 -17.27 -15.98
C ALA A 110 -3.65 -16.71 -15.54
N THR A 111 -4.73 -17.47 -15.80
CA THR A 111 -5.97 -17.32 -15.04
C THR A 111 -5.79 -18.02 -13.69
N VAL A 112 -5.71 -17.25 -12.61
CA VAL A 112 -5.48 -17.77 -11.25
C VAL A 112 -6.80 -18.03 -10.53
N VAL A 113 -6.94 -19.23 -9.96
CA VAL A 113 -8.13 -19.69 -9.23
C VAL A 113 -7.72 -20.06 -7.80
N PRO A 114 -7.77 -19.12 -6.86
CA PRO A 114 -7.30 -19.34 -5.50
C PRO A 114 -8.43 -19.92 -4.63
N LEU A 115 -8.15 -21.08 -4.01
CA LEU A 115 -9.11 -21.82 -3.17
C LEU A 115 -8.96 -21.53 -1.67
N ARG A 116 -8.18 -20.48 -1.38
CA ARG A 116 -8.22 -19.59 -0.20
C ARG A 116 -8.11 -18.15 -0.74
N PRO A 117 -8.40 -17.09 0.03
CA PRO A 117 -8.21 -15.72 -0.46
C PRO A 117 -6.72 -15.42 -0.73
N VAL A 118 -6.41 -14.41 -1.55
CA VAL A 118 -5.05 -13.93 -1.87
C VAL A 118 -4.78 -12.64 -1.08
N GLY A 119 -3.58 -12.48 -0.50
CA GLY A 119 -3.20 -11.26 0.22
C GLY A 119 -3.85 -11.13 1.60
N HIS A 120 -3.58 -10.01 2.28
CA HIS A 120 -4.19 -9.65 3.56
C HIS A 120 -5.06 -8.40 3.36
N GLN A 121 -6.38 -8.55 3.52
CA GLN A 121 -7.34 -7.45 3.43
C GLN A 121 -8.60 -7.82 4.26
N PRO A 122 -8.69 -7.42 5.54
CA PRO A 122 -9.77 -7.81 6.43
C PRO A 122 -11.12 -7.16 6.11
N ASN A 123 -11.15 -6.11 5.30
CA ASN A 123 -12.39 -5.54 4.77
C ASN A 123 -12.92 -6.39 3.60
N GLU A 124 -14.25 -6.40 3.41
CA GLU A 124 -14.88 -7.00 2.23
C GLU A 124 -16.11 -6.23 1.75
N ILE A 125 -16.28 -6.18 0.43
CA ILE A 125 -17.49 -5.72 -0.24
C ILE A 125 -17.83 -6.74 -1.33
N ILE A 126 -19.05 -7.24 -1.32
CA ILE A 126 -19.56 -8.21 -2.30
C ILE A 126 -20.80 -7.56 -2.92
N LEU A 127 -20.85 -7.52 -4.25
CA LEU A 127 -21.94 -6.93 -5.03
C LEU A 127 -22.46 -7.95 -6.03
N ASP A 128 -23.76 -8.24 -5.96
CA ASP A 128 -24.48 -9.11 -6.89
C ASP A 128 -25.24 -8.30 -7.96
N ASN A 129 -25.59 -8.92 -9.08
CA ASN A 129 -26.10 -8.26 -10.27
C ASN A 129 -27.46 -7.55 -10.13
N ASP A 130 -28.17 -7.70 -9.02
CA ASP A 130 -29.40 -6.94 -8.71
C ASP A 130 -29.35 -6.10 -7.42
N ASP A 131 -28.16 -5.96 -6.82
CA ASP A 131 -27.88 -4.94 -5.80
C ASP A 131 -28.05 -3.52 -6.38
N ALA A 132 -28.33 -2.55 -5.50
CA ALA A 132 -28.64 -1.17 -5.90
C ALA A 132 -27.41 -0.41 -6.44
N GLU A 133 -26.24 -0.87 -6.04
CA GLU A 133 -24.89 -0.41 -6.36
C GLU A 133 -24.42 -0.91 -7.75
N VAL A 134 -25.16 -1.83 -8.37
CA VAL A 134 -24.84 -2.39 -9.70
C VAL A 134 -25.75 -1.80 -10.77
N THR A 135 -25.13 -1.21 -11.81
CA THR A 135 -25.84 -0.51 -12.89
C THR A 135 -25.55 -1.13 -14.25
N PHE A 136 -26.50 -1.00 -15.18
CA PHE A 136 -26.43 -1.65 -16.49
C PHE A 136 -26.69 -0.64 -17.61
N SER A 137 -25.77 -0.58 -18.57
CA SER A 137 -25.90 0.17 -19.81
C SER A 137 -25.97 -0.77 -21.02
N GLY A 138 -26.64 -0.34 -22.09
CA GLY A 138 -26.85 -1.19 -23.27
C GLY A 138 -27.88 -2.31 -23.07
N ALA A 139 -27.77 -3.37 -23.87
CA ALA A 139 -28.77 -4.44 -23.95
C ALA A 139 -28.39 -5.66 -23.11
N TRP A 140 -28.90 -5.72 -21.88
CA TRP A 140 -28.81 -6.86 -20.97
C TRP A 140 -30.14 -7.62 -20.87
N SER A 141 -30.08 -8.92 -20.57
CA SER A 141 -31.24 -9.78 -20.32
C SER A 141 -31.08 -10.55 -19.03
N ASP A 142 -32.16 -10.65 -18.24
CA ASP A 142 -32.20 -11.48 -17.04
C ASP A 142 -32.18 -12.98 -17.43
N SER A 143 -31.35 -13.74 -16.72
CA SER A 143 -31.26 -15.21 -16.83
C SER A 143 -32.40 -15.90 -16.06
N SER A 144 -32.65 -17.15 -16.43
CA SER A 144 -33.48 -18.08 -15.65
C SER A 144 -32.74 -19.37 -15.31
N ALA A 145 -31.40 -19.30 -15.22
CA ALA A 145 -30.56 -20.43 -14.85
C ALA A 145 -30.77 -20.84 -13.39
N GLY A 146 -30.62 -22.13 -13.11
CA GLY A 146 -30.72 -22.68 -11.75
C GLY A 146 -29.41 -22.68 -10.96
N ILE A 147 -28.34 -22.09 -11.51
CA ILE A 147 -27.03 -21.93 -10.87
C ILE A 147 -26.62 -20.47 -11.03
N TYR A 148 -26.31 -19.81 -9.91
CA TYR A 148 -25.95 -18.39 -9.81
C TYR A 148 -25.38 -18.04 -8.42
N PHE A 149 -24.67 -16.93 -8.24
CA PHE A 149 -24.43 -16.34 -6.92
C PHE A 149 -25.67 -15.54 -6.49
N GLY A 150 -26.00 -15.51 -5.20
CA GLY A 150 -27.15 -14.76 -4.67
C GLY A 150 -28.13 -15.61 -3.85
N ASP A 151 -29.12 -14.96 -3.25
CA ASP A 151 -30.10 -15.56 -2.34
C ASP A 151 -31.30 -16.17 -3.12
N PRO A 152 -32.10 -17.07 -2.51
CA PRO A 152 -33.27 -17.67 -3.17
C PRO A 152 -34.39 -16.64 -3.46
N GLY A 153 -34.37 -16.06 -4.65
CA GLY A 153 -35.37 -15.09 -5.11
C GLY A 153 -34.80 -13.95 -5.95
N ASP A 154 -33.48 -13.81 -5.96
CA ASP A 154 -32.75 -12.76 -6.67
C ASP A 154 -32.69 -13.08 -8.18
N VAL A 155 -32.30 -12.10 -9.00
CA VAL A 155 -32.14 -12.27 -10.45
C VAL A 155 -30.90 -13.13 -10.70
N PRO A 156 -31.00 -14.32 -11.34
CA PRO A 156 -29.90 -15.28 -11.37
C PRO A 156 -28.58 -14.74 -11.95
N TYR A 157 -28.63 -14.13 -13.12
CA TYR A 157 -27.53 -13.32 -13.65
C TYR A 157 -28.05 -12.54 -14.82
N ARG A 158 -27.34 -11.48 -15.20
CA ARG A 158 -27.60 -10.79 -16.45
C ARG A 158 -26.61 -11.22 -17.51
N PHE A 159 -27.05 -11.22 -18.77
CA PHE A 159 -26.18 -11.52 -19.90
C PHE A 159 -26.40 -10.54 -21.06
N ALA A 160 -25.32 -10.28 -21.79
CA ALA A 160 -25.31 -9.48 -23.02
C ALA A 160 -24.59 -10.26 -24.13
N SER A 161 -25.06 -10.13 -25.37
CA SER A 161 -24.39 -10.76 -26.52
C SER A 161 -23.02 -10.12 -26.78
N THR A 162 -22.02 -10.91 -27.16
CA THR A 162 -20.69 -10.38 -27.53
C THR A 162 -20.73 -9.48 -28.76
N SER A 163 -19.81 -8.51 -28.78
CA SER A 163 -19.66 -7.51 -29.83
C SER A 163 -18.20 -7.11 -29.97
N ALA A 164 -17.72 -6.90 -31.21
CA ALA A 164 -16.34 -6.44 -31.46
C ALA A 164 -16.09 -4.98 -31.00
N THR A 165 -17.14 -4.27 -30.59
CA THR A 165 -17.07 -2.96 -29.91
C THR A 165 -17.94 -2.98 -28.67
N GLU A 166 -17.54 -2.28 -27.62
CA GLU A 166 -18.35 -2.14 -26.41
C GLU A 166 -19.71 -1.48 -26.73
N THR A 167 -20.80 -2.18 -26.40
CA THR A 167 -22.19 -1.72 -26.60
C THR A 167 -23.08 -1.97 -25.39
N ALA A 168 -22.60 -2.73 -24.41
CA ALA A 168 -23.28 -3.01 -23.16
C ALA A 168 -22.23 -3.23 -22.05
N VAL A 169 -22.45 -2.59 -20.91
CA VAL A 169 -21.57 -2.65 -19.72
C VAL A 169 -22.43 -2.87 -18.48
N ALA A 170 -21.94 -3.68 -17.55
CA ALA A 170 -22.45 -3.77 -16.18
C ALA A 170 -21.39 -3.22 -15.22
N THR A 171 -21.72 -2.23 -14.40
CA THR A 171 -20.78 -1.52 -13.52
C THR A 171 -21.14 -1.79 -12.06
N TYR A 172 -20.21 -2.42 -11.34
CA TYR A 172 -20.27 -2.77 -9.92
C TYR A 172 -19.50 -1.71 -9.13
N ARG A 173 -20.21 -0.82 -8.42
CA ARG A 173 -19.60 0.33 -7.74
C ARG A 173 -19.65 0.16 -6.21
N PRO A 174 -18.57 -0.35 -5.57
CA PRO A 174 -18.51 -0.47 -4.12
C PRO A 174 -18.55 0.91 -3.45
N ASN A 175 -18.96 0.93 -2.18
CA ASN A 175 -18.65 2.02 -1.26
C ASN A 175 -17.54 1.55 -0.32
N VAL A 176 -16.29 1.78 -0.73
CA VAL A 176 -15.08 1.44 0.02
C VAL A 176 -15.06 2.25 1.31
N THR A 177 -14.93 1.59 2.46
CA THR A 177 -15.01 2.24 3.78
C THR A 177 -13.67 2.77 4.26
N GLU A 178 -12.59 2.09 3.87
CA GLU A 178 -11.20 2.38 4.22
C GLU A 178 -10.38 2.15 2.96
N GLU A 179 -9.48 3.08 2.64
CA GLU A 179 -8.58 2.98 1.50
C GLU A 179 -7.63 1.77 1.62
N GLY A 180 -6.94 1.44 0.53
CA GLY A 180 -5.88 0.44 0.54
C GLY A 180 -5.98 -0.58 -0.58
N PHE A 181 -5.20 -1.65 -0.45
CA PHE A 181 -5.07 -2.69 -1.47
C PHE A 181 -6.15 -3.76 -1.29
N TYR A 182 -7.02 -3.90 -2.28
CA TYR A 182 -8.07 -4.91 -2.31
C TYR A 182 -7.78 -5.95 -3.40
N PRO A 183 -7.65 -7.25 -3.06
CA PRO A 183 -7.76 -8.32 -4.04
C PRO A 183 -9.18 -8.33 -4.59
N VAL A 184 -9.30 -8.33 -5.92
CA VAL A 184 -10.58 -8.29 -6.62
C VAL A 184 -10.86 -9.66 -7.23
N TYR A 185 -12.11 -10.09 -7.14
CA TYR A 185 -12.55 -11.39 -7.61
C TYR A 185 -13.85 -11.30 -8.41
N ALA A 186 -14.00 -12.18 -9.39
CA ALA A 186 -15.26 -12.43 -10.06
C ALA A 186 -15.80 -13.82 -9.69
N TRP A 187 -17.12 -13.94 -9.58
CA TRP A 187 -17.84 -15.20 -9.68
C TRP A 187 -18.69 -15.13 -10.95
N THR A 188 -18.67 -16.17 -11.77
CA THR A 188 -19.49 -16.22 -12.99
C THR A 188 -19.72 -17.66 -13.41
N ARG A 189 -20.97 -18.00 -13.77
CA ARG A 189 -21.32 -19.35 -14.24
C ARG A 189 -20.71 -19.66 -15.62
N ALA A 190 -19.82 -20.66 -15.65
CA ALA A 190 -19.21 -21.18 -16.87
C ALA A 190 -20.22 -21.82 -17.85
N GLY A 191 -19.86 -21.89 -19.13
CA GLY A 191 -20.67 -22.53 -20.17
C GLY A 191 -20.10 -22.42 -21.58
N THR A 192 -20.49 -23.34 -22.48
CA THR A 192 -19.97 -23.41 -23.86
C THR A 192 -20.49 -22.31 -24.78
N ASP A 193 -21.45 -21.51 -24.31
CA ASP A 193 -22.03 -20.32 -24.95
C ASP A 193 -21.43 -18.99 -24.43
N ARG A 194 -20.51 -19.05 -23.46
CA ARG A 194 -19.77 -17.89 -22.94
C ARG A 194 -18.73 -17.37 -23.92
N ALA A 195 -18.30 -16.12 -23.75
CA ALA A 195 -17.10 -15.60 -24.39
C ALA A 195 -15.84 -16.36 -23.91
N SER A 196 -14.83 -16.47 -24.77
CA SER A 196 -13.51 -16.99 -24.36
C SER A 196 -12.59 -15.93 -23.74
N ASP A 197 -13.04 -14.69 -23.72
CA ASP A 197 -12.31 -13.46 -23.47
C ASP A 197 -13.21 -12.44 -22.76
N GLN A 198 -14.01 -12.88 -21.78
CA GLN A 198 -14.91 -11.97 -21.06
C GLN A 198 -14.10 -10.90 -20.33
N LEU A 199 -14.33 -9.64 -20.72
CA LEU A 199 -13.59 -8.50 -20.26
C LEU A 199 -14.15 -7.94 -18.95
N TYR A 200 -13.29 -7.93 -17.92
CA TYR A 200 -13.43 -7.18 -16.68
C TYR A 200 -12.51 -5.95 -16.74
N ARG A 201 -13.02 -4.78 -16.38
CA ARG A 201 -12.22 -3.55 -16.23
C ARG A 201 -12.31 -3.07 -14.79
N VAL A 202 -11.22 -3.23 -14.04
CA VAL A 202 -11.11 -2.77 -12.66
C VAL A 202 -10.71 -1.31 -12.68
N ASN A 203 -11.63 -0.43 -12.31
CA ASN A 203 -11.38 0.99 -12.09
C ASN A 203 -10.87 1.18 -10.66
N HIS A 204 -9.62 1.58 -10.52
CA HIS A 204 -8.89 1.77 -9.26
C HIS A 204 -8.36 3.21 -9.17
N SER A 205 -7.72 3.56 -8.05
CA SER A 205 -7.23 4.93 -7.81
C SER A 205 -6.32 5.47 -8.93
N GLY A 206 -5.37 4.67 -9.41
CA GLY A 206 -4.48 5.06 -10.52
C GLY A 206 -5.08 5.04 -11.94
N GLY A 207 -6.34 4.63 -12.13
CA GLY A 207 -6.95 4.54 -13.47
C GLY A 207 -7.79 3.28 -13.68
N SER A 208 -7.44 2.46 -14.67
CA SER A 208 -8.15 1.21 -14.96
C SER A 208 -7.22 0.09 -15.45
N THR A 209 -7.52 -1.15 -15.06
CA THR A 209 -6.84 -2.36 -15.57
C THR A 209 -7.85 -3.31 -16.18
N GLU A 210 -7.60 -3.74 -17.42
CA GLU A 210 -8.41 -4.71 -18.16
C GLU A 210 -7.89 -6.15 -18.01
N VAL A 211 -8.77 -7.07 -17.63
CA VAL A 211 -8.49 -8.50 -17.38
C VAL A 211 -9.49 -9.33 -18.16
N THR A 212 -9.04 -10.37 -18.87
CA THR A 212 -9.94 -11.23 -19.67
C THR A 212 -9.97 -12.66 -19.15
N ILE A 213 -11.17 -13.22 -19.00
CA ILE A 213 -11.37 -14.57 -18.44
C ILE A 213 -12.14 -15.45 -19.42
N ASN A 214 -11.62 -16.67 -19.64
CA ASN A 214 -12.25 -17.68 -20.48
C ASN A 214 -13.32 -18.47 -19.71
N HIS A 215 -14.53 -17.92 -19.62
CA HIS A 215 -15.66 -18.59 -18.95
C HIS A 215 -16.26 -19.80 -19.71
N ARG A 216 -15.67 -20.20 -20.84
CA ARG A 216 -15.92 -21.53 -21.41
C ARG A 216 -15.12 -22.62 -20.68
N MET A 217 -13.98 -22.27 -20.08
CA MET A 217 -13.07 -23.21 -19.41
C MET A 217 -13.19 -23.19 -17.87
N VAL A 218 -13.54 -22.06 -17.25
CA VAL A 218 -13.58 -21.91 -15.78
C VAL A 218 -14.71 -21.00 -15.28
N GLY A 219 -15.29 -21.33 -14.12
CA GLY A 219 -16.31 -20.52 -13.45
C GLY A 219 -17.07 -21.28 -12.36
N THR A 220 -18.19 -20.75 -11.91
CA THR A 220 -19.00 -21.29 -10.79
C THR A 220 -18.23 -21.32 -9.45
N GLY A 221 -17.35 -20.34 -9.28
CA GLY A 221 -16.48 -20.15 -8.13
C GLY A 221 -15.64 -18.90 -8.31
N ILE A 222 -14.83 -18.56 -7.31
CA ILE A 222 -14.00 -17.37 -7.30
C ILE A 222 -12.82 -17.48 -8.28
N ILE A 223 -12.64 -16.45 -9.10
CA ILE A 223 -11.49 -16.25 -9.98
C ILE A 223 -10.86 -14.91 -9.62
N TYR A 224 -9.53 -14.88 -9.49
CA TYR A 224 -8.76 -13.67 -9.14
C TYR A 224 -8.63 -12.75 -10.36
N LEU A 225 -8.86 -11.46 -10.15
CA LEU A 225 -8.69 -10.42 -11.17
C LEU A 225 -7.44 -9.55 -10.91
N GLY A 226 -6.68 -9.79 -9.84
CA GLY A 226 -5.57 -8.93 -9.39
C GLY A 226 -5.87 -8.18 -8.09
N THR A 227 -4.86 -7.51 -7.54
CA THR A 227 -4.95 -6.67 -6.34
C THR A 227 -4.68 -5.22 -6.71
N TYR A 228 -5.51 -4.30 -6.23
CA TYR A 228 -5.51 -2.89 -6.67
C TYR A 228 -5.72 -1.94 -5.50
N HIS A 229 -5.11 -0.75 -5.56
CA HIS A 229 -5.36 0.31 -4.58
C HIS A 229 -6.69 1.04 -4.85
N PHE A 230 -7.56 1.09 -3.85
CA PHE A 230 -8.81 1.84 -3.91
C PHE A 230 -8.82 2.95 -2.86
N GLU A 231 -9.24 4.14 -3.27
CA GLU A 231 -9.63 5.20 -2.34
C GLU A 231 -10.93 4.84 -1.61
N ALA A 232 -11.12 5.40 -0.42
CA ALA A 232 -12.42 5.39 0.25
C ALA A 232 -13.52 6.07 -0.60
N GLY A 233 -14.77 5.66 -0.39
CA GLY A 233 -15.93 6.14 -1.15
C GLY A 233 -16.25 5.29 -2.39
N THR A 234 -16.70 5.94 -3.47
CA THR A 234 -17.35 5.27 -4.61
C THR A 234 -16.69 5.51 -5.97
N ALA A 235 -15.46 6.06 -5.98
CA ALA A 235 -14.71 6.31 -7.22
C ALA A 235 -14.36 5.00 -7.97
N GLY A 236 -13.92 3.99 -7.21
CA GLY A 236 -13.60 2.65 -7.72
C GLY A 236 -14.81 1.87 -8.21
N SER A 237 -14.59 0.91 -9.11
CA SER A 237 -15.62 -0.02 -9.61
C SER A 237 -15.02 -1.17 -10.41
N VAL A 238 -15.80 -2.22 -10.67
CA VAL A 238 -15.49 -3.21 -11.72
C VAL A 238 -16.57 -3.15 -12.80
N GLU A 239 -16.14 -3.13 -14.05
CA GLU A 239 -17.04 -3.16 -15.19
C GLU A 239 -16.91 -4.48 -15.94
N ILE A 240 -18.05 -5.08 -16.32
CA ILE A 240 -18.11 -6.23 -17.23
C ILE A 240 -18.59 -5.73 -18.58
N SER A 241 -17.71 -5.81 -19.57
CA SER A 241 -17.95 -5.33 -20.93
C SER A 241 -18.36 -6.46 -21.86
N ASN A 242 -19.28 -6.17 -22.79
CA ASN A 242 -19.62 -7.10 -23.88
C ASN A 242 -18.63 -7.06 -25.07
N ARG A 243 -17.56 -6.26 -24.98
CA ARG A 243 -16.47 -6.22 -25.97
C ARG A 243 -15.73 -7.57 -25.97
N SER A 244 -15.75 -8.28 -27.09
CA SER A 244 -15.15 -9.61 -27.24
C SER A 244 -14.95 -9.99 -28.70
N ASP A 245 -13.89 -10.74 -28.97
CA ASP A 245 -13.50 -11.29 -30.27
C ASP A 245 -14.06 -12.72 -30.53
N ASP A 246 -14.84 -13.32 -29.61
CA ASP A 246 -15.61 -14.57 -29.85
C ASP A 246 -17.08 -14.19 -30.24
N PRO A 247 -17.41 -14.07 -31.54
CA PRO A 247 -18.70 -13.54 -31.98
C PRO A 247 -19.85 -14.54 -31.80
N GLY A 248 -21.00 -14.03 -31.34
CA GLY A 248 -22.22 -14.83 -31.17
C GLY A 248 -22.25 -15.61 -29.86
N ARG A 249 -21.46 -15.17 -28.88
CA ARG A 249 -21.46 -15.64 -27.48
C ARG A 249 -22.22 -14.68 -26.58
N VAL A 250 -22.18 -14.93 -25.28
CA VAL A 250 -22.62 -13.99 -24.25
C VAL A 250 -21.53 -13.75 -23.20
N VAL A 251 -21.47 -12.53 -22.69
CA VAL A 251 -20.84 -12.20 -21.40
C VAL A 251 -21.88 -12.23 -20.29
N ILE A 252 -21.45 -12.53 -19.06
CA ILE A 252 -22.28 -12.69 -17.88
C ILE A 252 -21.89 -11.69 -16.81
N ALA A 253 -22.88 -11.02 -16.24
CA ALA A 253 -22.78 -10.19 -15.06
C ALA A 253 -23.55 -10.86 -13.91
N ASP A 254 -22.80 -11.23 -12.87
CA ASP A 254 -23.19 -12.07 -11.74
C ASP A 254 -22.63 -11.38 -10.47
N MET A 255 -21.68 -11.95 -9.71
CA MET A 255 -21.06 -11.28 -8.56
C MET A 255 -19.61 -10.80 -8.77
N ILE A 256 -19.31 -9.61 -8.22
CA ILE A 256 -17.95 -9.08 -7.99
C ILE A 256 -17.69 -8.94 -6.49
N ARG A 257 -16.46 -9.26 -6.07
CA ARG A 257 -15.99 -9.13 -4.69
C ARG A 257 -14.70 -8.32 -4.62
N PHE A 258 -14.61 -7.44 -3.64
CA PHE A 258 -13.44 -6.68 -3.23
C PHE A 258 -13.04 -7.14 -1.82
N GLY A 259 -11.78 -7.54 -1.62
CA GLY A 259 -11.24 -7.89 -0.30
C GLY A 259 -11.58 -9.30 0.20
N ASN A 260 -10.96 -9.65 1.33
CA ASN A 260 -10.97 -11.02 1.86
C ASN A 260 -11.90 -11.20 3.05
N GLY A 261 -12.16 -10.14 3.83
CA GLY A 261 -13.13 -10.18 4.93
C GLY A 261 -12.71 -11.03 6.12
N VAL A 262 -13.66 -11.27 7.03
CA VAL A 262 -13.46 -12.07 8.26
C VAL A 262 -14.36 -13.31 8.29
N GLY A 263 -13.89 -14.37 8.96
CA GLY A 263 -14.60 -15.64 9.11
C GLY A 263 -15.93 -15.50 9.85
N ASP A 264 -17.01 -15.68 9.10
CA ASP A 264 -18.42 -15.47 9.47
C ASP A 264 -19.25 -16.78 9.51
N LEU A 265 -18.67 -17.91 9.09
CA LEU A 265 -19.31 -19.22 9.22
C LEU A 265 -19.43 -19.64 10.69
N SER A 266 -20.66 -19.89 11.13
CA SER A 266 -20.98 -20.17 12.54
C SER A 266 -21.12 -21.66 12.82
N PHE A 267 -20.27 -22.17 13.69
CA PHE A 267 -20.31 -23.55 14.19
C PHE A 267 -20.81 -23.59 15.64
N GLY A 268 -20.73 -24.76 16.31
CA GLY A 268 -21.34 -24.99 17.62
C GLY A 268 -20.90 -24.06 18.76
N GLY A 269 -19.78 -23.34 18.60
CA GLY A 269 -19.29 -22.31 19.52
C GLY A 269 -19.25 -20.89 18.95
N GLY A 270 -19.91 -20.62 17.82
CA GLY A 270 -19.89 -19.33 17.12
C GLY A 270 -18.99 -19.31 15.88
N VAL A 271 -18.66 -18.10 15.42
CA VAL A 271 -17.73 -17.82 14.31
C VAL A 271 -16.28 -17.82 14.79
N SER A 272 -15.30 -17.83 13.87
CA SER A 272 -13.87 -17.74 14.23
C SER A 272 -13.48 -16.34 14.68
N GLY A 273 -14.08 -15.31 14.08
CA GLY A 273 -13.77 -13.91 14.36
C GLY A 273 -12.36 -13.48 13.94
N ARG A 274 -11.78 -14.16 12.94
CA ARG A 274 -10.45 -13.87 12.37
C ARG A 274 -10.55 -13.51 10.90
N ASP A 275 -9.50 -12.94 10.32
CA ASP A 275 -9.38 -12.74 8.88
C ASP A 275 -9.65 -14.05 8.14
N ARG A 276 -10.44 -14.00 7.06
CA ARG A 276 -10.83 -15.21 6.30
C ARG A 276 -9.64 -15.87 5.61
N VAL A 277 -8.49 -15.18 5.52
CA VAL A 277 -7.22 -15.73 5.04
C VAL A 277 -6.63 -16.76 6.02
N ASP A 278 -6.83 -16.59 7.32
CA ASP A 278 -6.33 -17.52 8.35
C ASP A 278 -7.19 -18.81 8.41
N GLU A 279 -8.38 -18.78 7.82
CA GLU A 279 -9.29 -19.94 7.74
C GLU A 279 -8.86 -20.95 6.67
N LEU A 280 -9.13 -22.22 6.96
CA LEU A 280 -8.84 -23.33 6.06
C LEU A 280 -9.71 -23.29 4.79
N SER A 281 -9.17 -23.88 3.72
CA SER A 281 -9.77 -23.85 2.38
C SER A 281 -11.25 -24.24 2.31
N LEU A 282 -11.69 -25.23 3.09
CA LEU A 282 -13.10 -25.66 3.09
C LEU A 282 -14.07 -24.56 3.54
N TYR A 283 -13.66 -23.60 4.39
CA TYR A 283 -14.55 -22.52 4.84
C TYR A 283 -14.73 -21.45 3.77
N TRP A 284 -13.67 -21.08 3.05
CA TRP A 284 -13.75 -20.27 1.84
C TRP A 284 -14.72 -20.89 0.83
N LEU A 285 -14.50 -22.16 0.48
CA LEU A 285 -15.34 -22.88 -0.49
C LEU A 285 -16.79 -23.05 -0.02
N GLN A 286 -17.00 -23.41 1.25
CA GLN A 286 -18.33 -23.54 1.85
C GLN A 286 -19.08 -22.22 1.79
N TRP A 287 -18.44 -21.10 2.18
CA TRP A 287 -19.02 -19.76 2.13
C TRP A 287 -19.52 -19.43 0.73
N HIS A 288 -18.72 -19.67 -0.33
CA HIS A 288 -19.17 -19.44 -1.71
C HIS A 288 -20.37 -20.30 -2.08
N THR A 289 -20.40 -21.58 -1.68
CA THR A 289 -21.53 -22.46 -2.00
C THR A 289 -22.80 -22.18 -1.19
N GLU A 290 -22.69 -21.65 0.02
CA GLU A 290 -23.86 -21.26 0.82
C GLU A 290 -24.50 -19.95 0.32
N HIS A 291 -23.71 -19.08 -0.31
CA HIS A 291 -24.15 -17.86 -0.99
C HIS A 291 -24.37 -18.05 -2.51
N SER A 292 -24.42 -19.30 -3.00
CA SER A 292 -24.73 -19.62 -4.40
C SER A 292 -25.92 -20.55 -4.53
N GLN A 293 -26.81 -20.28 -5.47
CA GLN A 293 -27.88 -21.20 -5.83
C GLN A 293 -27.38 -22.32 -6.75
N GLY A 294 -27.93 -23.51 -6.58
CA GLY A 294 -27.71 -24.66 -7.46
C GLY A 294 -26.33 -25.34 -7.39
N VAL A 295 -25.37 -24.77 -6.66
CA VAL A 295 -24.09 -25.42 -6.36
C VAL A 295 -24.29 -26.41 -5.21
N PRO A 296 -24.13 -27.74 -5.43
CA PRO A 296 -24.34 -28.71 -4.36
C PRO A 296 -23.11 -28.76 -3.44
N SER A 297 -23.30 -28.93 -2.13
CA SER A 297 -22.18 -29.09 -1.19
C SER A 297 -21.31 -30.33 -1.44
N SER A 298 -21.75 -31.26 -2.30
CA SER A 298 -20.89 -32.33 -2.82
C SER A 298 -19.77 -31.85 -3.76
N ALA A 299 -19.82 -30.61 -4.25
CA ALA A 299 -18.79 -29.99 -5.08
C ALA A 299 -17.48 -29.76 -4.32
N HIS A 300 -17.55 -29.33 -3.04
CA HIS A 300 -16.39 -29.25 -2.14
C HIS A 300 -16.33 -30.48 -1.19
N GLY A 301 -17.47 -31.07 -0.84
CA GLY A 301 -17.54 -32.19 0.10
C GLY A 301 -17.26 -31.77 1.55
N THR A 302 -16.95 -32.73 2.42
CA THR A 302 -16.82 -32.49 3.87
C THR A 302 -15.39 -32.62 4.42
N SER A 303 -14.39 -32.77 3.55
CA SER A 303 -12.99 -33.00 3.93
C SER A 303 -12.15 -31.80 3.51
N HIS A 304 -11.55 -31.10 4.47
CA HIS A 304 -10.69 -29.94 4.20
C HIS A 304 -9.51 -30.28 3.27
N VAL A 305 -8.95 -31.49 3.36
CA VAL A 305 -7.85 -31.95 2.50
C VAL A 305 -8.27 -32.11 1.03
N SER A 306 -9.44 -32.70 0.75
CA SER A 306 -9.87 -32.94 -0.64
C SER A 306 -10.78 -31.86 -1.22
N ALA A 307 -11.29 -30.93 -0.39
CA ALA A 307 -12.20 -29.88 -0.83
C ALA A 307 -11.60 -28.95 -1.91
N PRO A 308 -10.33 -28.50 -1.83
CA PRO A 308 -9.69 -27.72 -2.88
C PRO A 308 -9.77 -28.40 -4.26
N ALA A 309 -9.13 -29.54 -4.43
CA ALA A 309 -9.08 -30.22 -5.73
C ALA A 309 -10.45 -30.69 -6.23
N ARG A 310 -11.39 -31.03 -5.32
CA ARG A 310 -12.80 -31.30 -5.69
C ARG A 310 -13.48 -30.07 -6.28
N TYR A 311 -13.30 -28.91 -5.66
CA TYR A 311 -13.94 -27.68 -6.13
C TYR A 311 -13.28 -27.13 -7.39
N ALA A 312 -11.94 -27.23 -7.51
CA ALA A 312 -11.25 -27.01 -8.79
C ALA A 312 -11.83 -27.88 -9.92
N ALA A 313 -12.02 -29.19 -9.68
CA ALA A 313 -12.60 -30.12 -10.65
C ALA A 313 -14.07 -29.79 -10.98
N TYR A 314 -14.81 -29.18 -10.05
CA TYR A 314 -16.17 -28.69 -10.30
C TYR A 314 -16.21 -27.38 -11.09
N MET A 315 -15.27 -26.47 -10.84
CA MET A 315 -15.13 -25.20 -11.58
C MET A 315 -14.61 -25.41 -13.01
N ASN A 316 -13.77 -26.41 -13.20
CA ASN A 316 -13.16 -26.75 -14.48
C ASN A 316 -14.19 -27.26 -15.48
N GLN A 317 -14.06 -26.85 -16.74
CA GLN A 317 -14.80 -27.42 -17.87
C GLN A 317 -13.85 -28.25 -18.74
N SER A 318 -13.62 -29.52 -18.40
CA SER A 318 -12.77 -30.43 -19.21
C SER A 318 -13.25 -30.65 -20.65
N GLY A 319 -14.51 -30.33 -20.96
CA GLY A 319 -15.05 -30.38 -22.32
C GLY A 319 -14.57 -29.25 -23.26
N GLU A 320 -13.91 -28.22 -22.73
CA GLU A 320 -13.38 -27.06 -23.47
C GLU A 320 -11.87 -26.96 -23.20
N GLY A 321 -11.05 -26.83 -24.25
CA GLY A 321 -9.58 -26.91 -24.15
C GLY A 321 -9.06 -28.35 -23.96
N SER A 322 -7.90 -28.48 -23.32
CA SER A 322 -7.19 -29.76 -23.09
C SER A 322 -6.68 -29.90 -21.64
N LEU A 323 -6.20 -31.09 -21.27
CA LEU A 323 -5.56 -31.34 -19.97
C LEU A 323 -4.33 -30.43 -19.75
N SER A 324 -3.59 -30.14 -20.83
CA SER A 324 -2.36 -29.34 -20.82
C SER A 324 -2.60 -27.82 -20.78
N ASP A 325 -3.81 -27.37 -20.50
CA ASP A 325 -4.17 -25.95 -20.34
C ASP A 325 -4.45 -25.59 -18.87
N ARG A 326 -4.21 -26.50 -17.94
CA ARG A 326 -4.63 -26.36 -16.54
C ARG A 326 -3.83 -27.23 -15.57
N VAL A 327 -3.68 -26.74 -14.34
CA VAL A 327 -2.89 -27.40 -13.29
C VAL A 327 -3.45 -27.05 -11.90
N TYR A 328 -3.24 -27.94 -10.94
CA TYR A 328 -3.43 -27.66 -9.52
C TYR A 328 -2.09 -27.71 -8.76
N VAL A 329 -1.79 -26.67 -7.98
CA VAL A 329 -0.60 -26.59 -7.12
C VAL A 329 -1.03 -26.22 -5.69
N GLY A 330 -0.95 -27.20 -4.79
CA GLY A 330 -1.12 -26.97 -3.35
C GLY A 330 0.20 -26.58 -2.70
N TYR A 331 0.18 -25.60 -1.80
CA TYR A 331 1.35 -25.13 -1.05
C TYR A 331 1.31 -25.62 0.39
N HIS A 332 2.40 -26.27 0.80
CA HIS A 332 2.59 -26.85 2.12
C HIS A 332 4.05 -26.66 2.60
N SER A 333 4.33 -27.09 3.82
CA SER A 333 5.68 -27.31 4.35
C SER A 333 5.70 -28.62 5.14
N ASN A 334 6.83 -29.35 5.13
CA ASN A 334 6.90 -30.72 5.66
C ASN A 334 7.45 -30.77 7.10
N ALA A 335 7.34 -31.93 7.76
CA ALA A 335 7.97 -32.24 9.03
C ALA A 335 8.80 -33.56 8.92
N GLY A 336 10.05 -33.52 9.37
CA GLY A 336 11.03 -34.60 9.22
C GLY A 336 11.71 -35.04 10.52
N GLY A 337 11.10 -34.78 11.67
CA GLY A 337 11.74 -34.94 12.98
C GLY A 337 12.84 -33.91 13.23
N GLY A 338 12.71 -32.73 12.62
CA GLY A 338 13.60 -31.57 12.71
C GLY A 338 14.98 -31.72 12.07
N SER A 339 15.24 -32.82 11.36
CA SER A 339 16.54 -33.10 10.72
C SER A 339 16.53 -33.08 9.20
N ALA A 340 15.36 -33.17 8.56
CA ALA A 340 15.21 -33.02 7.12
C ALA A 340 15.14 -31.54 6.74
N ARG A 341 15.57 -31.23 5.51
CA ARG A 341 15.54 -29.88 4.91
C ARG A 341 15.21 -29.93 3.41
N GLY A 342 14.83 -28.79 2.85
CA GLY A 342 14.65 -28.54 1.41
C GLY A 342 13.30 -29.01 0.84
N VAL A 343 13.11 -28.76 -0.46
CA VAL A 343 11.80 -28.90 -1.14
C VAL A 343 11.39 -30.33 -1.50
N LEU A 344 10.08 -30.62 -1.46
CA LEU A 344 9.48 -31.84 -1.97
C LEU A 344 8.21 -31.60 -2.81
N GLY A 345 8.23 -32.04 -4.07
CA GLY A 345 7.03 -32.22 -4.89
C GLY A 345 6.35 -33.55 -4.57
N LEU A 346 5.11 -33.51 -4.12
CA LEU A 346 4.36 -34.72 -3.75
C LEU A 346 3.62 -35.34 -4.95
N TYR A 347 3.68 -36.66 -5.06
CA TYR A 347 2.90 -37.41 -6.03
C TYR A 347 2.30 -38.69 -5.41
N ASN A 348 1.29 -39.23 -6.08
CA ASN A 348 0.61 -40.47 -5.72
C ASN A 348 0.95 -41.59 -6.73
N GLY A 349 0.59 -42.83 -6.39
CA GLY A 349 0.54 -43.94 -7.34
C GLY A 349 1.36 -45.19 -6.99
N ASN A 350 2.28 -45.13 -6.02
CA ASN A 350 3.07 -46.28 -5.57
C ASN A 350 2.19 -47.41 -4.99
N ASN A 351 1.16 -47.09 -4.20
CA ASN A 351 0.25 -48.10 -3.65
C ASN A 351 -0.95 -48.34 -4.55
N THR A 352 -1.52 -47.25 -5.10
CA THR A 352 -2.72 -47.29 -5.94
C THR A 352 -2.48 -46.54 -7.26
N PRO A 353 -1.99 -47.16 -8.35
CA PRO A 353 -1.64 -46.43 -9.58
C PRO A 353 -2.74 -45.55 -10.22
N SER A 354 -4.01 -45.73 -9.85
CA SER A 354 -5.13 -44.88 -10.29
C SER A 354 -5.41 -43.64 -9.41
N SER A 355 -4.67 -43.41 -8.32
CA SER A 355 -4.71 -42.17 -7.53
C SER A 355 -3.84 -41.06 -8.13
N ALA A 356 -2.94 -41.40 -9.06
CA ALA A 356 -2.11 -40.45 -9.79
C ALA A 356 -2.88 -39.77 -10.92
N THR A 357 -2.69 -38.46 -11.11
CA THR A 357 -3.11 -37.77 -12.34
C THR A 357 -2.12 -38.06 -13.49
N PRO A 358 -2.53 -37.93 -14.77
CA PRO A 358 -1.78 -38.49 -15.91
C PRO A 358 -0.28 -38.13 -15.99
N ASN A 359 0.10 -36.90 -15.63
CA ASN A 359 1.47 -36.40 -15.64
C ASN A 359 1.97 -36.02 -14.23
N GLN A 360 1.34 -36.53 -13.16
CA GLN A 360 1.59 -36.07 -11.79
C GLN A 360 3.06 -36.09 -11.37
N PHE A 361 3.76 -37.19 -11.65
CA PHE A 361 5.18 -37.31 -11.34
C PHE A 361 6.04 -36.30 -12.11
N LEU A 362 5.68 -35.98 -13.37
CA LEU A 362 6.40 -34.99 -14.17
C LEU A 362 6.23 -33.59 -13.57
N LEU A 363 5.00 -33.23 -13.17
CA LEU A 363 4.70 -31.98 -12.49
C LEU A 363 5.45 -31.86 -11.16
N ALA A 364 5.31 -32.86 -10.27
CA ALA A 364 5.97 -32.88 -8.97
C ALA A 364 7.50 -32.83 -9.09
N ASN A 365 8.08 -33.58 -10.05
CA ASN A 365 9.52 -33.57 -10.29
C ASN A 365 10.02 -32.25 -10.87
N LEU A 366 9.31 -31.63 -11.83
CA LEU A 366 9.75 -30.36 -12.42
C LEU A 366 9.68 -29.23 -11.40
N LEU A 367 8.58 -29.09 -10.67
CA LEU A 367 8.42 -28.03 -9.66
C LEU A 367 9.41 -28.22 -8.51
N GLY A 368 9.50 -29.44 -7.95
CA GLY A 368 10.48 -29.73 -6.89
C GLY A 368 11.93 -29.59 -7.35
N ARG A 369 12.24 -29.83 -8.63
CA ARG A 369 13.61 -29.67 -9.17
C ARG A 369 13.95 -28.20 -9.40
N GLU A 370 13.06 -27.45 -10.01
CA GLU A 370 13.28 -26.02 -10.28
C GLU A 370 13.49 -25.25 -8.97
N ILE A 371 12.60 -25.46 -7.98
CA ILE A 371 12.70 -24.81 -6.65
C ILE A 371 13.99 -25.22 -5.93
N ASN A 372 14.42 -26.48 -6.04
CA ASN A 372 15.69 -26.92 -5.45
C ASN A 372 16.88 -26.21 -6.07
N ASP A 373 16.95 -26.23 -7.39
CA ASP A 373 18.13 -25.79 -8.13
C ASP A 373 18.21 -24.25 -8.12
N ASP A 374 17.09 -23.53 -8.29
CA ASP A 374 17.02 -22.05 -8.22
C ASP A 374 17.37 -21.50 -6.82
N LEU A 375 16.93 -22.17 -5.74
CA LEU A 375 17.23 -21.71 -4.37
C LEU A 375 18.67 -22.04 -3.95
N VAL A 376 19.25 -23.13 -4.46
CA VAL A 376 20.68 -23.46 -4.24
C VAL A 376 21.60 -22.56 -5.07
N ASP A 377 21.21 -22.18 -6.29
CA ASP A 377 21.93 -21.18 -7.09
C ASP A 377 21.95 -19.78 -6.41
N GLN A 378 21.16 -19.57 -5.35
CA GLN A 378 21.09 -18.39 -4.50
C GLN A 378 21.71 -18.57 -3.10
N ASP A 379 22.50 -19.62 -2.86
CA ASP A 379 23.26 -19.79 -1.61
C ASP A 379 24.09 -18.54 -1.29
N GLY A 380 24.04 -18.09 -0.04
CA GLY A 380 24.60 -16.81 0.41
C GLY A 380 23.83 -15.54 -0.01
N GLN A 381 22.60 -15.64 -0.51
CA GLN A 381 21.69 -14.47 -0.69
C GLN A 381 20.62 -14.36 0.41
N PHE A 382 20.33 -15.44 1.12
CA PHE A 382 19.39 -15.47 2.26
C PHE A 382 20.14 -15.62 3.59
N GLU A 383 19.42 -15.50 4.71
CA GLU A 383 19.99 -15.74 6.07
C GLU A 383 20.73 -17.09 6.16
N HIS A 384 20.24 -18.11 5.44
CA HIS A 384 20.81 -19.47 5.42
C HIS A 384 20.82 -20.10 4.02
N ASP A 385 21.88 -20.85 3.70
CA ASP A 385 21.95 -21.66 2.48
C ASP A 385 20.80 -22.70 2.42
N PHE A 386 20.26 -22.91 1.21
CA PHE A 386 19.20 -23.88 0.98
C PHE A 386 19.77 -25.30 0.90
N PHE A 387 18.96 -26.31 1.23
CA PHE A 387 19.46 -27.68 1.27
C PHE A 387 19.31 -28.36 -0.10
N ASP A 388 20.43 -28.56 -0.82
CA ASP A 388 20.44 -29.30 -2.09
C ASP A 388 19.99 -30.76 -1.92
N ARG A 389 18.85 -31.07 -2.55
CA ARG A 389 18.24 -32.40 -2.59
C ARG A 389 18.49 -33.10 -3.92
N THR A 390 19.27 -34.18 -3.83
CA THR A 390 19.32 -35.20 -4.88
C THR A 390 17.95 -35.83 -5.20
N VAL A 391 17.01 -35.87 -4.24
CA VAL A 391 15.63 -36.36 -4.43
C VAL A 391 14.62 -35.33 -3.93
N VAL A 392 13.94 -34.71 -4.90
CA VAL A 392 12.96 -33.61 -4.74
C VAL A 392 11.51 -34.08 -4.85
N THR A 393 11.26 -35.39 -4.93
CA THR A 393 9.91 -35.95 -5.04
C THR A 393 9.61 -36.93 -3.91
N LEU A 394 8.39 -36.90 -3.38
CA LEU A 394 7.92 -37.85 -2.36
C LEU A 394 6.59 -38.49 -2.76
N ASP A 395 6.56 -39.83 -2.68
CA ASP A 395 5.37 -40.68 -2.65
C ASP A 395 5.53 -41.59 -1.41
N ARG A 396 4.43 -41.89 -0.73
CA ARG A 396 4.40 -42.57 0.55
C ARG A 396 3.84 -43.98 0.42
N SER A 397 4.54 -44.97 0.96
CA SER A 397 4.09 -46.37 0.92
C SER A 397 2.96 -46.73 1.89
N ASP A 398 2.44 -45.75 2.66
CA ASP A 398 1.43 -45.95 3.70
C ASP A 398 0.12 -45.19 3.46
N ILE A 399 0.14 -44.15 2.61
CA ILE A 399 -1.02 -43.32 2.26
C ILE A 399 -0.97 -42.87 0.80
N GLU A 400 -2.12 -42.48 0.25
CA GLU A 400 -2.20 -41.64 -0.94
C GLU A 400 -2.63 -40.24 -0.47
N PHE A 401 -1.93 -39.19 -0.89
CA PHE A 401 -2.23 -37.80 -0.55
C PHE A 401 -3.62 -37.42 -1.08
N GLY A 402 -4.49 -36.97 -0.17
CA GLY A 402 -5.92 -36.78 -0.46
C GLY A 402 -6.25 -35.55 -1.31
N GLU A 403 -5.41 -34.53 -1.25
CA GLU A 403 -5.57 -33.27 -1.99
C GLU A 403 -5.30 -33.47 -3.49
N ILE A 404 -4.23 -34.21 -3.81
CA ILE A 404 -3.79 -34.47 -5.19
C ILE A 404 -4.29 -35.82 -5.73
N ASN A 405 -5.42 -36.31 -5.22
CA ASN A 405 -5.90 -37.65 -5.50
C ASN A 405 -6.79 -37.69 -6.75
N ASN A 406 -6.39 -38.45 -7.77
CA ASN A 406 -7.16 -38.58 -9.01
C ASN A 406 -8.54 -39.26 -8.83
N SER A 407 -8.79 -39.94 -7.70
CA SER A 407 -10.15 -40.40 -7.36
C SER A 407 -11.14 -39.27 -7.05
N VAL A 408 -10.65 -38.05 -6.80
CA VAL A 408 -11.49 -36.84 -6.63
C VAL A 408 -11.37 -35.87 -7.80
N ILE A 409 -10.20 -35.81 -8.45
CA ILE A 409 -9.93 -34.95 -9.61
C ILE A 409 -10.55 -35.53 -10.90
N GLY A 410 -10.64 -36.85 -11.04
CA GLY A 410 -11.30 -37.51 -12.17
C GLY A 410 -10.60 -37.36 -13.53
N GLY A 411 -9.33 -36.93 -13.55
CA GLY A 411 -8.57 -36.62 -14.76
C GLY A 411 -8.86 -35.24 -15.37
N GLU A 412 -9.47 -34.33 -14.61
CA GLU A 412 -9.76 -32.95 -15.05
C GLU A 412 -8.49 -32.11 -15.27
N PHE A 413 -7.46 -32.29 -14.43
CA PHE A 413 -6.16 -31.62 -14.49
C PHE A 413 -5.07 -32.48 -13.82
N ASP A 414 -3.81 -32.10 -14.01
CA ASP A 414 -2.71 -32.63 -13.21
C ASP A 414 -2.49 -31.81 -11.94
N ALA A 415 -2.11 -32.46 -10.84
CA ALA A 415 -2.09 -31.86 -9.51
C ALA A 415 -0.88 -32.27 -8.67
N THR A 416 -0.15 -31.33 -8.08
CA THR A 416 0.93 -31.60 -7.11
C THR A 416 0.71 -30.79 -5.83
N ILE A 417 1.30 -31.26 -4.73
CA ILE A 417 1.65 -30.38 -3.61
C ILE A 417 3.14 -30.04 -3.77
N VAL A 418 3.50 -28.81 -3.44
CA VAL A 418 4.89 -28.40 -3.18
C VAL A 418 5.01 -28.17 -1.67
N GLU A 419 5.78 -29.01 -1.01
CA GLU A 419 6.29 -28.76 0.34
C GLU A 419 7.59 -27.95 0.19
N VAL A 420 7.52 -26.62 0.37
CA VAL A 420 8.64 -25.71 0.00
C VAL A 420 9.89 -25.97 0.83
N ALA A 421 9.72 -26.17 2.15
CA ALA A 421 10.79 -26.53 3.07
C ALA A 421 10.21 -27.25 4.32
N PHE A 422 11.04 -27.55 5.32
CA PHE A 422 10.64 -28.27 6.54
C PHE A 422 10.38 -27.36 7.75
N HIS A 423 9.12 -27.25 8.21
CA HIS A 423 8.72 -26.34 9.29
C HIS A 423 9.14 -26.80 10.69
N ASP A 424 9.59 -28.05 10.84
CA ASP A 424 10.13 -28.56 12.10
C ASP A 424 11.67 -28.48 12.18
N ASN A 425 12.35 -28.01 11.13
CA ASN A 425 13.77 -27.72 11.11
C ASN A 425 14.03 -26.22 11.29
N GLN A 426 15.03 -25.87 12.12
CA GLN A 426 15.37 -24.49 12.47
C GLN A 426 15.63 -23.60 11.25
N LEU A 427 16.59 -24.00 10.41
CA LEU A 427 17.06 -23.19 9.28
C LEU A 427 16.00 -23.05 8.19
N ASP A 428 15.26 -24.12 7.89
CA ASP A 428 14.15 -24.07 6.94
C ASP A 428 12.97 -23.25 7.47
N ALA A 429 12.70 -23.28 8.78
CA ALA A 429 11.67 -22.45 9.39
C ALA A 429 12.08 -20.96 9.43
N GLU A 430 13.36 -20.65 9.58
CA GLU A 430 13.92 -19.28 9.45
C GLU A 430 13.77 -18.78 8.02
N LEU A 431 14.23 -19.54 7.01
CA LEU A 431 14.02 -19.22 5.60
C LEU A 431 12.55 -19.10 5.20
N MET A 432 11.67 -19.98 5.70
CA MET A 432 10.23 -19.84 5.45
C MET A 432 9.59 -18.63 6.12
N ARG A 433 10.31 -17.81 6.89
CA ARG A 433 9.84 -16.50 7.39
C ARG A 433 10.52 -15.32 6.68
N ASP A 434 11.47 -15.57 5.79
CA ASP A 434 12.09 -14.56 4.93
C ASP A 434 11.16 -14.29 3.71
N ALA A 435 10.99 -13.03 3.35
CA ALA A 435 10.11 -12.62 2.24
C ALA A 435 10.75 -12.86 0.87
N ASP A 436 12.05 -12.64 0.74
CA ASP A 436 12.78 -12.85 -0.51
C ASP A 436 12.95 -14.33 -0.80
N PHE A 437 13.15 -15.17 0.23
CA PHE A 437 13.08 -16.63 0.09
C PHE A 437 11.72 -17.07 -0.51
N ARG A 438 10.60 -16.50 -0.03
CA ARG A 438 9.26 -16.84 -0.53
C ARG A 438 8.99 -16.30 -1.92
N ALA A 439 9.52 -15.13 -2.26
CA ALA A 439 9.48 -14.58 -3.60
C ALA A 439 10.27 -15.44 -4.60
N ALA A 440 11.48 -15.88 -4.22
CA ALA A 440 12.30 -16.80 -4.99
C ALA A 440 11.61 -18.16 -5.17
N ALA A 441 11.05 -18.75 -4.12
CA ALA A 441 10.30 -20.00 -4.21
C ALA A 441 9.04 -19.88 -5.09
N ALA A 442 8.30 -18.76 -5.01
CA ALA A 442 7.15 -18.49 -5.88
C ALA A 442 7.55 -18.36 -7.36
N ARG A 443 8.63 -17.61 -7.65
CA ARG A 443 9.21 -17.48 -8.98
C ARG A 443 9.63 -18.84 -9.55
N ALA A 444 10.38 -19.64 -8.78
CA ALA A 444 10.85 -20.96 -9.19
C ALA A 444 9.69 -21.94 -9.46
N THR A 445 8.59 -21.90 -8.70
CA THR A 445 7.39 -22.69 -9.05
C THR A 445 6.80 -22.27 -10.40
N VAL A 446 6.75 -20.97 -10.71
CA VAL A 446 6.28 -20.49 -12.02
C VAL A 446 7.23 -20.90 -13.15
N GLN A 447 8.55 -20.82 -12.95
CA GLN A 447 9.54 -21.36 -13.88
C GLN A 447 9.31 -22.86 -14.15
N GLY A 448 9.14 -23.65 -13.09
CA GLY A 448 8.81 -25.07 -13.15
C GLY A 448 7.50 -25.35 -13.90
N LEU A 449 6.48 -24.50 -13.73
CA LEU A 449 5.21 -24.59 -14.47
C LEU A 449 5.36 -24.28 -15.96
N VAL A 450 6.19 -23.30 -16.33
CA VAL A 450 6.51 -23.02 -17.74
C VAL A 450 7.17 -24.23 -18.41
N ARG A 451 8.14 -24.86 -17.73
CA ARG A 451 8.77 -26.12 -18.21
C ARG A 451 7.78 -27.29 -18.26
N TYR A 452 6.87 -27.38 -17.28
CA TYR A 452 5.82 -28.39 -17.25
C TYR A 452 4.87 -28.25 -18.44
N PHE A 453 4.28 -27.07 -18.65
CA PHE A 453 3.34 -26.83 -19.74
C PHE A 453 3.97 -27.06 -21.10
N ASN A 454 5.18 -26.54 -21.35
CA ASN A 454 5.96 -26.83 -22.56
C ASN A 454 6.11 -28.35 -22.82
N SER A 455 6.29 -29.13 -21.75
CA SER A 455 6.45 -30.59 -21.85
C SER A 455 5.14 -31.31 -22.17
N VAL A 456 3.99 -30.84 -21.68
CA VAL A 456 2.69 -31.52 -21.84
C VAL A 456 1.82 -31.02 -23.00
N ASP A 457 2.01 -29.78 -23.47
CA ASP A 457 1.25 -29.22 -24.61
C ASP A 457 1.96 -29.40 -25.98
N GLY A 458 3.13 -30.04 -25.98
CA GLY A 458 3.93 -30.28 -27.20
C GLY A 458 4.81 -29.11 -27.61
N GLY A 459 5.05 -28.16 -26.69
CA GLY A 459 5.92 -27.00 -26.89
C GLY A 459 5.18 -25.75 -27.37
N ALA A 460 3.90 -25.61 -27.05
CA ALA A 460 3.10 -24.42 -27.31
C ALA A 460 3.39 -23.31 -26.29
N THR A 461 3.43 -23.62 -24.99
CA THR A 461 4.09 -22.75 -24.00
C THR A 461 5.58 -22.68 -24.34
N THR A 462 6.10 -21.47 -24.53
CA THR A 462 7.53 -21.26 -24.81
C THR A 462 8.32 -21.22 -23.51
N ILE A 463 9.51 -21.83 -23.48
CA ILE A 463 10.44 -21.69 -22.34
C ILE A 463 11.12 -20.33 -22.42
N ILE A 464 10.43 -19.29 -21.95
CA ILE A 464 10.96 -17.96 -21.63
C ILE A 464 10.46 -17.63 -20.23
N MET A 465 11.35 -17.14 -19.37
CA MET A 465 11.07 -16.86 -17.97
C MET A 465 10.97 -15.36 -17.75
N ALA A 466 10.00 -14.91 -16.95
CA ALA A 466 9.82 -13.48 -16.66
C ALA A 466 11.08 -12.89 -16.00
N PRO A 467 11.45 -11.62 -16.27
CA PRO A 467 12.71 -11.06 -15.79
C PRO A 467 12.73 -10.80 -14.27
N GLY A 468 13.90 -10.42 -13.75
CA GLY A 468 14.06 -9.93 -12.38
C GLY A 468 13.43 -8.54 -12.14
N LYS A 469 13.33 -8.15 -10.86
CA LYS A 469 12.95 -6.79 -10.42
C LYS A 469 13.96 -5.75 -10.92
N ALA A 470 13.52 -4.55 -11.29
CA ALA A 470 14.41 -3.43 -11.61
C ALA A 470 14.92 -2.76 -10.31
N THR A 471 16.18 -2.32 -10.32
CA THR A 471 16.88 -1.70 -9.18
C THR A 471 17.51 -0.37 -9.59
N GLY A 472 18.12 0.37 -8.66
CA GLY A 472 18.81 1.62 -8.97
C GLY A 472 17.86 2.70 -9.50
N LEU A 473 16.62 2.73 -9.00
CA LEU A 473 15.60 3.63 -9.54
C LEU A 473 15.86 5.08 -9.15
N ARG A 474 15.47 5.99 -10.03
CA ARG A 474 15.51 7.44 -9.80
C ARG A 474 14.52 8.16 -10.69
N ALA A 475 13.94 9.23 -10.17
CA ALA A 475 13.11 10.17 -10.90
C ALA A 475 13.70 11.57 -10.74
N GLU A 476 14.05 12.19 -11.87
CA GLU A 476 14.65 13.52 -11.91
C GLU A 476 13.86 14.46 -12.82
N THR A 477 13.53 15.65 -12.34
CA THR A 477 12.90 16.69 -13.15
C THR A 477 13.93 17.33 -14.07
N VAL A 478 13.67 17.21 -15.38
CA VAL A 478 14.58 17.66 -16.46
C VAL A 478 14.06 18.91 -17.18
N GLY A 479 12.85 19.36 -16.86
CA GLY A 479 12.22 20.57 -17.36
C GLY A 479 10.77 20.70 -16.88
N SER A 480 10.14 21.84 -17.16
CA SER A 480 8.77 22.14 -16.73
C SER A 480 7.79 21.12 -17.32
N GLY A 481 7.04 20.45 -16.45
CA GLY A 481 6.12 19.38 -16.84
C GLY A 481 6.84 18.11 -17.29
N SER A 482 8.12 17.90 -16.93
CA SER A 482 8.92 16.79 -17.46
C SER A 482 9.87 16.15 -16.45
N VAL A 483 9.54 14.90 -16.10
CA VAL A 483 10.33 14.01 -15.24
C VAL A 483 10.95 12.90 -16.08
N THR A 484 12.23 12.61 -15.85
CA THR A 484 12.91 11.42 -16.39
C THR A 484 13.06 10.37 -15.30
N VAL A 485 12.39 9.25 -15.48
CA VAL A 485 12.57 8.03 -14.69
C VAL A 485 13.71 7.22 -15.30
N SER A 486 14.63 6.74 -14.48
CA SER A 486 15.75 5.90 -14.88
C SER A 486 15.95 4.75 -13.90
N TRP A 487 16.52 3.65 -14.37
CA TRP A 487 16.71 2.41 -13.60
C TRP A 487 17.93 1.63 -14.10
N ASP A 488 18.24 0.53 -13.45
CA ASP A 488 19.16 -0.50 -13.93
C ASP A 488 18.42 -1.75 -14.42
N ALA A 489 18.98 -2.41 -15.43
CA ALA A 489 18.41 -3.62 -16.00
C ALA A 489 18.67 -4.84 -15.10
N PRO A 490 17.66 -5.68 -14.81
CA PRO A 490 17.86 -6.90 -14.01
C PRO A 490 18.88 -7.84 -14.67
N SER A 491 19.71 -8.47 -13.85
CA SER A 491 20.61 -9.52 -14.35
C SER A 491 19.82 -10.76 -14.77
N ALA A 492 20.09 -11.28 -15.97
CA ALA A 492 19.47 -12.50 -16.47
C ALA A 492 20.31 -13.72 -16.07
N ASN A 493 19.71 -14.68 -15.36
CA ASN A 493 20.36 -15.89 -14.87
C ASN A 493 19.31 -17.01 -14.65
N THR A 494 19.70 -18.14 -14.06
CA THR A 494 18.82 -19.31 -13.84
C THR A 494 17.62 -18.97 -12.95
N TYR A 495 17.86 -18.43 -11.76
CA TYR A 495 16.81 -18.16 -10.76
C TYR A 495 16.06 -16.83 -10.98
N ASN A 496 16.71 -15.81 -11.56
CA ASN A 496 16.13 -14.48 -11.78
C ASN A 496 15.39 -14.36 -13.12
N GLY A 497 15.51 -15.37 -13.99
CA GLY A 497 14.81 -15.46 -15.28
C GLY A 497 15.56 -14.82 -16.47
N ASP A 498 14.88 -14.79 -17.62
CA ASP A 498 15.48 -14.32 -18.87
C ASP A 498 15.54 -12.79 -18.95
N ALA A 499 16.41 -12.28 -19.83
CA ALA A 499 16.59 -10.84 -20.03
C ALA A 499 15.28 -10.14 -20.41
N ALA A 500 15.13 -8.91 -19.91
CA ALA A 500 14.05 -8.02 -20.31
C ALA A 500 14.11 -7.73 -21.82
N THR A 501 12.94 -7.60 -22.45
CA THR A 501 12.81 -7.15 -23.86
C THR A 501 12.27 -5.73 -23.97
N GLY A 502 11.73 -5.21 -22.86
CA GLY A 502 11.30 -3.85 -22.63
C GLY A 502 10.89 -3.69 -21.16
N TYR A 503 10.28 -2.55 -20.85
CA TYR A 503 9.83 -2.20 -19.50
C TYR A 503 8.46 -1.55 -19.58
N MET A 504 7.58 -1.81 -18.62
CA MET A 504 6.42 -0.97 -18.34
C MET A 504 6.85 0.07 -17.32
N VAL A 505 6.75 1.35 -17.68
CA VAL A 505 7.03 2.47 -16.77
C VAL A 505 5.70 3.10 -16.38
N TYR A 506 5.37 3.02 -15.10
CA TYR A 506 4.11 3.45 -14.55
C TYR A 506 4.23 4.83 -13.90
N GLY A 507 3.14 5.60 -13.95
CA GLY A 507 2.98 6.84 -13.20
C GLY A 507 1.77 6.81 -12.27
N SER A 508 1.77 7.67 -11.26
CA SER A 508 0.72 7.79 -10.24
C SER A 508 0.74 9.19 -9.60
N THR A 509 -0.41 9.64 -9.11
CA THR A 509 -0.57 10.88 -8.31
C THR A 509 -0.73 10.62 -6.80
N ASN A 510 -0.90 9.37 -6.38
CA ASN A 510 -1.00 8.99 -4.95
C ASN A 510 0.09 8.00 -4.49
N GLY A 511 0.87 7.43 -5.41
CA GLY A 511 1.96 6.49 -5.15
C GLY A 511 1.55 5.05 -4.85
N TYR A 512 0.26 4.78 -4.65
CA TYR A 512 -0.27 3.44 -4.37
C TYR A 512 -1.03 2.84 -5.56
N GLY A 513 -1.80 3.67 -6.25
CA GLY A 513 -2.53 3.32 -7.46
C GLY A 513 -1.80 3.84 -8.69
N PHE A 514 -1.36 2.94 -9.55
CA PHE A 514 -0.65 3.28 -10.78
C PHE A 514 -1.54 3.23 -12.02
N ASP A 515 -1.12 3.94 -13.06
CA ASP A 515 -1.74 3.97 -14.37
C ASP A 515 -1.58 2.63 -15.13
N GLY A 516 -1.95 2.62 -16.41
CA GLY A 516 -1.79 1.46 -17.29
C GLY A 516 -0.36 1.16 -17.72
N GLY A 517 0.58 2.07 -17.44
CA GLY A 517 1.99 1.96 -17.78
C GLY A 517 2.32 2.23 -19.25
N THR A 518 3.41 2.97 -19.47
CA THR A 518 3.99 3.19 -20.80
C THR A 518 5.01 2.10 -21.14
N PHE A 519 4.81 1.40 -22.26
CA PHE A 519 5.77 0.39 -22.74
C PHE A 519 7.01 1.04 -23.40
N VAL A 520 8.17 0.76 -22.82
CA VAL A 520 9.50 1.19 -23.28
C VAL A 520 10.23 0.00 -23.91
N ALA A 521 10.44 0.05 -25.23
CA ALA A 521 11.01 -1.06 -25.98
C ALA A 521 12.54 -1.19 -25.85
N GLY A 522 13.02 -2.43 -25.75
CA GLY A 522 14.43 -2.82 -25.73
C GLY A 522 15.00 -2.94 -24.32
N GLY A 523 15.47 -4.13 -23.93
CA GLY A 523 16.09 -4.40 -22.62
C GLY A 523 17.45 -3.72 -22.35
N GLY A 524 17.88 -2.79 -23.21
CA GLY A 524 19.00 -1.88 -22.95
C GLY A 524 18.58 -0.40 -22.88
N THR A 525 17.27 -0.13 -22.96
CA THR A 525 16.67 1.20 -22.79
C THR A 525 16.25 1.32 -21.33
N THR A 526 17.05 1.99 -20.51
CA THR A 526 16.86 2.05 -19.05
C THR A 526 16.44 3.44 -18.53
N THR A 527 15.81 4.23 -19.41
CA THR A 527 15.29 5.57 -19.11
C THR A 527 13.98 5.83 -19.85
N HIS A 528 13.09 6.64 -19.25
CA HIS A 528 11.88 7.15 -19.87
C HIS A 528 11.59 8.57 -19.36
N THR A 529 11.10 9.44 -20.23
CA THR A 529 10.79 10.84 -19.88
C THR A 529 9.30 11.11 -20.09
N PHE A 530 8.57 11.34 -19.01
CA PHE A 530 7.22 11.88 -19.04
C PHE A 530 7.28 13.37 -19.41
N ASN A 531 6.25 13.86 -20.11
CA ASN A 531 6.20 15.22 -20.66
C ASN A 531 4.75 15.72 -20.63
N GLY A 532 4.56 16.98 -20.25
CA GLY A 532 3.22 17.55 -20.09
C GLY A 532 2.54 17.14 -18.79
N LEU A 533 3.29 16.65 -17.80
CA LEU A 533 2.82 16.53 -16.42
C LEU A 533 2.26 17.89 -15.98
N ASP A 534 1.15 17.90 -15.23
CA ASP A 534 0.62 19.13 -14.69
C ASP A 534 1.62 19.74 -13.70
N LEU A 535 1.64 21.07 -13.59
CA LEU A 535 2.44 21.77 -12.58
C LEU A 535 1.63 22.05 -11.31
N ASP A 536 0.29 22.06 -11.45
CA ASP A 536 -0.64 22.23 -10.34
C ASP A 536 -1.02 20.88 -9.69
N GLU A 537 -0.57 19.75 -10.25
CA GLU A 537 -0.60 18.43 -9.60
C GLU A 537 0.83 17.94 -9.31
N GLY A 538 1.02 17.34 -8.14
CA GLY A 538 2.29 16.78 -7.68
C GLY A 538 2.19 16.36 -6.22
N PRO A 539 3.17 15.61 -5.70
CA PRO A 539 4.24 14.93 -6.44
C PRO A 539 3.70 13.81 -7.35
N TYR A 540 4.40 13.54 -8.45
CA TYR A 540 4.17 12.34 -9.25
C TYR A 540 5.07 11.20 -8.78
N TYR A 541 4.53 10.00 -8.79
CA TYR A 541 5.19 8.77 -8.35
C TYR A 541 5.34 7.79 -9.50
N PHE A 542 6.45 7.07 -9.54
CA PHE A 542 6.81 6.18 -10.64
C PHE A 542 7.35 4.84 -10.15
N LYS A 543 7.06 3.78 -10.91
CA LYS A 543 7.67 2.45 -10.76
C LYS A 543 7.94 1.82 -12.12
N VAL A 544 8.85 0.85 -12.16
CA VAL A 544 9.31 0.21 -13.40
C VAL A 544 9.22 -1.31 -13.29
N VAL A 545 8.51 -1.93 -14.24
CA VAL A 545 8.37 -3.39 -14.32
C VAL A 545 9.04 -3.90 -15.60
N PRO A 546 10.18 -4.62 -15.48
CA PRO A 546 10.78 -5.35 -16.60
C PRO A 546 9.82 -6.39 -17.20
N VAL A 547 9.76 -6.48 -18.55
CA VAL A 547 8.86 -7.41 -19.26
C VAL A 547 9.55 -8.19 -20.39
N ASN A 548 9.15 -9.44 -20.57
CA ASN A 548 9.45 -10.25 -21.75
C ASN A 548 8.29 -11.22 -22.06
N ALA A 549 8.46 -12.09 -23.06
CA ALA A 549 7.41 -13.05 -23.45
C ALA A 549 7.15 -14.17 -22.41
N GLY A 550 7.92 -14.23 -21.32
CA GLY A 550 7.66 -15.06 -20.15
C GLY A 550 6.68 -14.43 -19.17
N GLY A 551 6.59 -13.09 -19.13
CA GLY A 551 5.69 -12.34 -18.27
C GLY A 551 6.29 -11.01 -17.80
N ALA A 552 5.62 -10.41 -16.83
CA ALA A 552 6.11 -9.27 -16.06
C ALA A 552 6.90 -9.70 -14.82
N ALA A 553 7.93 -8.92 -14.48
CA ALA A 553 8.63 -9.01 -13.21
C ALA A 553 7.74 -8.51 -12.04
N PRO A 554 8.19 -8.66 -10.77
CA PRO A 554 7.69 -7.86 -9.66
C PRO A 554 7.91 -6.36 -9.86
N ASP A 555 7.13 -5.56 -9.15
CA ASP A 555 7.33 -4.11 -9.06
C ASP A 555 8.72 -3.75 -8.51
N SER A 556 9.28 -2.65 -9.01
CA SER A 556 10.38 -1.94 -8.38
C SER A 556 9.92 -1.27 -7.07
N GLU A 557 10.86 -0.61 -6.38
CA GLU A 557 10.51 0.49 -5.47
C GLU A 557 9.73 1.61 -6.17
N VAL A 558 9.11 2.49 -5.39
CA VAL A 558 8.48 3.73 -5.85
C VAL A 558 9.45 4.90 -5.69
N VAL A 559 9.53 5.76 -6.70
CA VAL A 559 10.29 7.03 -6.69
C VAL A 559 9.37 8.21 -7.00
N ALA A 560 9.56 9.34 -6.34
CA ALA A 560 8.75 10.56 -6.53
C ALA A 560 9.53 11.65 -7.28
N ALA A 561 8.82 12.51 -8.01
CA ALA A 561 9.37 13.79 -8.47
C ALA A 561 8.29 14.85 -8.67
N ASN A 562 8.66 16.11 -8.41
CA ASN A 562 7.85 17.29 -8.68
C ASN A 562 8.23 17.90 -10.05
N PRO A 563 7.30 18.08 -11.00
CA PRO A 563 7.59 18.56 -12.37
C PRO A 563 7.93 20.06 -12.48
N ASN A 564 8.20 20.69 -11.34
CA ASN A 564 8.50 22.10 -11.16
C ASN A 564 9.87 22.50 -11.74
N VAL A 565 10.03 23.77 -12.11
CA VAL A 565 11.30 24.31 -12.62
C VAL A 565 11.92 25.29 -11.65
N GLY A 566 13.07 24.90 -11.11
CA GLY A 566 13.85 25.68 -10.17
C GLY A 566 15.32 25.25 -10.14
N PRO A 567 16.12 25.75 -9.18
CA PRO A 567 17.28 25.00 -8.70
C PRO A 567 16.82 23.63 -8.19
N LYS A 568 17.73 22.65 -8.10
CA LYS A 568 17.39 21.38 -7.43
C LYS A 568 17.35 21.61 -5.92
N ASP A 569 16.16 21.51 -5.33
CA ASP A 569 15.94 21.87 -3.93
C ASP A 569 16.20 20.67 -3.01
N VAL A 570 15.43 19.59 -3.21
CA VAL A 570 15.41 18.41 -2.34
C VAL A 570 15.68 17.13 -3.12
N LEU A 571 16.62 16.32 -2.64
CA LEU A 571 16.75 14.92 -3.04
C LEU A 571 16.22 14.02 -1.92
N ILE A 572 15.20 13.22 -2.21
CA ILE A 572 14.81 12.09 -1.37
C ILE A 572 15.67 10.88 -1.74
N ILE A 573 16.18 10.17 -0.73
CA ILE A 573 16.94 8.94 -0.90
C ILE A 573 16.18 7.81 -0.20
N ASN A 574 15.77 6.84 -1.01
CA ASN A 574 15.34 5.53 -0.52
C ASN A 574 16.61 4.76 -0.14
N GLY A 575 16.79 4.49 1.15
CA GLY A 575 17.85 3.61 1.68
C GLY A 575 17.33 2.68 2.76
N PHE A 576 16.04 2.32 2.68
CA PHE A 576 15.41 1.29 3.49
C PHE A 576 15.20 0.07 2.61
N ASP A 577 16.19 -0.82 2.61
CA ASP A 577 16.20 -2.02 1.77
C ASP A 577 15.78 -3.26 2.56
N ARG A 578 16.06 -3.23 3.88
CA ARG A 578 15.79 -4.31 4.83
C ARG A 578 14.35 -4.81 4.76
N LEU A 579 14.21 -6.10 4.41
CA LEU A 579 12.96 -6.87 4.45
C LEU A 579 13.21 -8.23 5.12
N SER A 580 13.66 -8.16 6.38
CA SER A 580 14.10 -9.32 7.15
C SER A 580 12.95 -10.01 7.88
N ARG A 581 13.13 -11.30 8.24
CA ARG A 581 12.13 -12.05 9.00
C ARG A 581 11.85 -11.49 10.41
N GLN A 582 12.70 -10.57 10.89
CA GLN A 582 12.66 -9.95 12.21
C GLN A 582 11.47 -8.99 12.29
N GLN A 583 11.27 -8.18 11.25
CA GLN A 583 10.22 -7.15 11.10
C GLN A 583 8.82 -7.72 10.82
N ASN A 584 8.71 -9.04 10.61
CA ASN A 584 7.43 -9.70 10.34
C ASN A 584 6.43 -9.49 11.50
N PRO A 585 5.19 -9.04 11.25
CA PRO A 585 4.17 -8.94 12.28
C PRO A 585 3.93 -10.27 13.00
N VAL A 586 3.96 -10.23 14.34
CA VAL A 586 3.81 -11.42 15.20
C VAL A 586 2.34 -11.62 15.59
N LEU A 587 1.64 -12.45 14.82
CA LEU A 587 0.24 -12.81 15.09
C LEU A 587 0.14 -14.20 15.74
N PHE A 588 -0.48 -14.24 16.92
CA PHE A 588 -0.67 -15.47 17.72
C PHE A 588 0.64 -16.18 18.12
N GLY A 589 1.74 -15.41 18.20
CA GLY A 589 3.10 -15.90 18.44
C GLY A 589 3.83 -16.41 17.20
N ALA A 590 3.18 -16.42 16.03
CA ALA A 590 3.81 -16.73 14.75
C ALA A 590 4.17 -15.45 14.00
N GLN A 591 5.36 -15.41 13.43
CA GLN A 591 5.75 -14.38 12.46
C GLN A 591 5.01 -14.62 11.13
N ARG A 592 4.37 -13.58 10.60
CA ARG A 592 3.63 -13.59 9.34
C ARG A 592 4.40 -12.84 8.28
N VAL A 593 4.62 -13.47 7.13
CA VAL A 593 5.38 -12.84 6.05
C VAL A 593 4.43 -12.04 5.19
N ARG A 594 4.36 -10.75 5.49
CA ARG A 594 3.47 -9.77 4.88
C ARG A 594 4.31 -8.53 4.56
N PRO A 595 4.95 -8.44 3.38
CA PRO A 595 5.90 -7.36 3.09
C PRO A 595 5.33 -5.96 3.27
N ARG A 596 4.05 -5.75 2.94
CA ARG A 596 3.35 -4.46 3.17
C ARG A 596 3.16 -4.09 4.65
N ASP A 597 3.30 -5.05 5.56
CA ASP A 597 3.27 -4.86 7.01
C ASP A 597 4.73 -4.76 7.58
N SER A 598 5.74 -4.57 6.72
CA SER A 598 7.18 -4.48 7.07
C SER A 598 7.94 -3.46 6.21
N ASN A 599 8.28 -3.79 4.95
CA ASN A 599 8.81 -2.85 3.96
C ASN A 599 8.03 -2.96 2.65
N SER A 600 7.20 -1.96 2.37
CA SER A 600 6.35 -1.87 1.17
C SER A 600 7.07 -1.31 -0.06
N TYR A 601 8.30 -0.79 0.08
CA TYR A 601 9.05 -0.05 -0.94
C TYR A 601 8.32 1.17 -1.52
N ASP A 602 7.33 1.74 -0.80
CA ASP A 602 6.55 2.92 -1.20
C ASP A 602 6.63 4.11 -0.23
N TYR A 603 7.50 4.08 0.79
CA TYR A 603 7.58 5.13 1.84
C TYR A 603 8.04 6.53 1.38
N VAL A 604 8.52 6.66 0.14
CA VAL A 604 8.71 7.97 -0.51
C VAL A 604 7.41 8.79 -0.52
N VAL A 605 6.25 8.13 -0.56
CA VAL A 605 4.93 8.77 -0.58
C VAL A 605 4.73 9.66 0.63
N GLN A 606 5.00 9.16 1.82
CA GLN A 606 4.85 9.88 3.08
C GLN A 606 5.76 11.12 3.14
N VAL A 607 6.97 11.05 2.58
CA VAL A 607 7.93 12.18 2.56
C VAL A 607 7.57 13.20 1.48
N ALA A 608 7.35 12.77 0.24
CA ALA A 608 7.09 13.68 -0.87
C ALA A 608 5.76 14.44 -0.71
N SER A 609 4.69 13.77 -0.27
CA SER A 609 3.40 14.41 0.04
C SER A 609 3.51 15.43 1.17
N ALA A 610 4.26 15.11 2.23
CA ALA A 610 4.45 16.03 3.36
C ALA A 610 5.31 17.26 2.98
N ILE A 611 6.23 17.12 2.01
CA ILE A 611 6.98 18.26 1.47
C ILE A 611 6.03 19.15 0.65
N GLU A 612 5.27 18.58 -0.29
CA GLU A 612 4.35 19.34 -1.14
C GLU A 612 3.25 20.04 -0.34
N ALA A 613 2.76 19.43 0.74
CA ALA A 613 1.75 20.01 1.63
C ALA A 613 2.22 21.29 2.37
N ASN A 614 3.54 21.48 2.52
CA ASN A 614 4.12 22.62 3.25
C ASN A 614 4.87 23.61 2.34
N SER A 615 5.40 23.15 1.21
CA SER A 615 6.20 23.97 0.30
C SER A 615 5.93 23.58 -1.16
N PRO A 616 4.70 23.80 -1.65
CA PRO A 616 4.35 23.49 -3.03
C PRO A 616 5.21 24.31 -3.99
N GLY A 617 5.66 23.67 -5.06
CA GLY A 617 6.57 24.29 -6.04
C GLY A 617 8.05 23.96 -5.89
N LEU A 618 8.49 23.33 -4.79
CA LEU A 618 9.88 22.85 -4.66
C LEU A 618 10.22 21.81 -5.74
N VAL A 619 11.47 21.81 -6.19
CA VAL A 619 12.02 20.74 -7.04
C VAL A 619 12.46 19.58 -6.16
N VAL A 620 11.59 18.59 -6.05
CA VAL A 620 11.83 17.30 -5.39
C VAL A 620 12.18 16.26 -6.46
N ASP A 621 13.33 15.61 -6.29
CA ASP A 621 13.73 14.40 -7.04
C ASP A 621 13.91 13.24 -6.06
N THR A 622 13.86 11.99 -6.54
CA THR A 622 14.14 10.78 -5.73
C THR A 622 15.18 9.88 -6.39
N THR A 623 16.02 9.22 -5.59
CA THR A 623 16.93 8.15 -6.03
C THR A 623 17.00 7.02 -5.00
N SER A 624 17.27 5.79 -5.45
CA SER A 624 17.79 4.75 -4.57
C SER A 624 19.21 5.10 -4.12
N ASN A 625 19.57 4.58 -2.96
CA ASN A 625 20.89 4.62 -2.36
C ASN A 625 21.97 3.97 -3.27
N GLU A 626 21.70 2.84 -3.94
CA GLU A 626 22.73 2.22 -4.80
C GLU A 626 22.97 3.03 -6.08
N ALA A 627 21.95 3.72 -6.62
CA ALA A 627 22.14 4.66 -7.72
C ALA A 627 22.99 5.88 -7.30
N LEU A 628 22.94 6.28 -6.03
CA LEU A 628 23.87 7.26 -5.47
C LEU A 628 25.29 6.68 -5.33
N ILE A 629 25.47 5.46 -4.80
CA ILE A 629 26.77 4.79 -4.68
C ILE A 629 27.43 4.60 -6.06
N ALA A 630 26.64 4.23 -7.08
CA ALA A 630 27.07 4.11 -8.46
C ALA A 630 27.42 5.46 -9.11
N GLY A 631 27.09 6.58 -8.46
CA GLY A 631 27.40 7.94 -8.89
C GLY A 631 26.46 8.48 -9.98
N ASN A 632 25.27 7.89 -10.15
CA ASN A 632 24.28 8.36 -11.11
C ASN A 632 23.67 9.71 -10.72
N VAL A 633 23.56 9.97 -9.41
CA VAL A 633 23.09 11.23 -8.82
C VAL A 633 24.21 11.84 -7.95
N GLN A 634 24.26 13.16 -7.82
CA GLN A 634 25.28 13.87 -7.03
C GLN A 634 24.61 14.70 -5.92
N LEU A 635 24.89 14.42 -4.65
CA LEU A 635 24.32 15.17 -3.52
C LEU A 635 24.58 16.68 -3.60
N ALA A 636 25.73 17.07 -4.16
CA ALA A 636 26.15 18.47 -4.26
C ALA A 636 25.33 19.33 -5.24
N ASP A 637 24.44 18.72 -6.03
CA ASP A 637 23.52 19.44 -6.90
C ASP A 637 22.28 19.96 -6.14
N TYR A 638 21.99 19.44 -4.94
CA TYR A 638 20.78 19.73 -4.16
C TYR A 638 21.05 20.59 -2.93
N ALA A 639 20.09 21.45 -2.56
CA ALA A 639 20.18 22.27 -1.35
C ALA A 639 20.00 21.45 -0.06
N ALA A 640 19.10 20.46 -0.07
CA ALA A 640 18.92 19.50 1.01
C ALA A 640 18.76 18.04 0.52
N VAL A 641 19.07 17.11 1.41
CA VAL A 641 18.94 15.67 1.24
C VAL A 641 18.07 15.10 2.35
N PHE A 642 17.10 14.26 1.99
CA PHE A 642 16.15 13.62 2.89
C PHE A 642 16.34 12.11 2.77
N TRP A 643 16.92 11.48 3.79
CA TRP A 643 17.30 10.07 3.75
C TRP A 643 16.36 9.21 4.58
N ILE A 644 15.63 8.33 3.91
CA ILE A 644 14.69 7.37 4.52
C ILE A 644 15.45 6.07 4.79
N LEU A 645 15.48 5.64 6.05
CA LEU A 645 16.14 4.40 6.48
C LEU A 645 15.17 3.37 7.09
N GLY A 646 13.90 3.70 7.37
CA GLY A 646 12.99 2.73 7.99
C GLY A 646 13.61 2.07 9.23
N GLU A 647 13.76 0.75 9.20
CA GLU A 647 14.46 -0.04 10.23
C GLU A 647 15.80 -0.65 9.76
N GLU A 648 16.50 0.01 8.83
CA GLU A 648 17.82 -0.39 8.35
C GLU A 648 18.81 -0.55 9.51
N SER A 649 19.51 -1.68 9.58
CA SER A 649 20.38 -2.04 10.72
C SER A 649 21.62 -2.83 10.26
N THR A 650 22.34 -3.44 11.20
CA THR A 650 23.66 -4.06 11.01
C THR A 650 23.77 -5.14 9.95
N ASP A 651 22.71 -5.92 9.71
CA ASP A 651 22.75 -6.99 8.70
C ASP A 651 22.69 -6.44 7.27
N ASP A 652 22.06 -5.27 7.10
CA ASP A 652 21.73 -4.63 5.82
C ASP A 652 22.64 -3.40 5.53
N HIS A 653 23.34 -2.92 6.57
CA HIS A 653 24.35 -1.85 6.60
C HIS A 653 23.79 -0.42 6.53
N THR A 654 23.27 0.11 7.65
CA THR A 654 22.86 1.51 7.76
C THR A 654 24.02 2.47 7.43
N PHE A 655 23.91 3.24 6.35
CA PHE A 655 24.99 4.06 5.78
C PHE A 655 26.29 3.27 5.55
N ASP A 656 26.45 2.71 4.36
CA ASP A 656 27.68 2.03 3.93
C ASP A 656 28.90 3.00 3.95
N PRO A 657 30.15 2.49 4.00
CA PRO A 657 31.35 3.35 4.06
C PRO A 657 31.49 4.35 2.89
N SER A 658 30.87 4.07 1.74
CA SER A 658 30.79 4.95 0.58
C SER A 658 29.79 6.10 0.82
N GLU A 659 28.60 5.78 1.32
CA GLU A 659 27.54 6.73 1.68
C GLU A 659 27.96 7.65 2.83
N GLN A 660 28.54 7.08 3.91
CA GLN A 660 29.16 7.85 5.00
C GLN A 660 30.15 8.89 4.46
N SER A 661 30.92 8.51 3.42
CA SER A 661 31.88 9.41 2.76
C SER A 661 31.19 10.47 1.90
N LEU A 662 30.17 10.12 1.13
CA LEU A 662 29.39 11.05 0.30
C LEU A 662 28.68 12.10 1.16
N VAL A 663 27.92 11.66 2.17
CA VAL A 663 27.18 12.54 3.10
C VAL A 663 28.12 13.44 3.90
N SER A 664 29.26 12.92 4.38
CA SER A 664 30.26 13.74 5.08
C SER A 664 30.85 14.84 4.19
N ASN A 665 31.12 14.55 2.92
CA ASN A 665 31.62 15.53 1.97
C ASN A 665 30.56 16.59 1.63
N TYR A 666 29.30 16.17 1.49
CA TYR A 666 28.16 17.05 1.23
C TYR A 666 27.92 18.04 2.39
N LEU A 667 27.82 17.54 3.63
CA LEU A 667 27.67 18.37 4.83
C LEU A 667 28.87 19.31 5.03
N ALA A 668 30.10 18.83 4.79
CA ALA A 668 31.31 19.66 4.84
C ALA A 668 31.36 20.77 3.77
N SER A 669 30.56 20.64 2.72
CA SER A 669 30.46 21.61 1.62
C SER A 669 29.34 22.64 1.83
N GLY A 670 28.55 22.51 2.90
CA GLY A 670 27.43 23.40 3.23
C GLY A 670 26.04 22.78 3.08
N GLY A 671 25.95 21.50 2.68
CA GLY A 671 24.67 20.81 2.48
C GLY A 671 23.84 20.62 3.76
N GLN A 672 22.56 20.33 3.59
CA GLN A 672 21.59 20.13 4.66
C GLN A 672 21.01 18.71 4.62
N LEU A 673 20.88 18.05 5.77
CA LEU A 673 20.46 16.65 5.84
C LEU A 673 19.33 16.44 6.84
N PHE A 674 18.20 15.94 6.36
CA PHE A 674 17.22 15.23 7.18
C PHE A 674 17.47 13.72 7.07
N VAL A 675 17.43 13.02 8.19
CA VAL A 675 17.52 11.56 8.24
C VAL A 675 16.56 11.00 9.30
N SER A 676 15.84 9.94 8.94
CA SER A 676 14.89 9.25 9.81
C SER A 676 14.94 7.73 9.67
N GLY A 677 14.97 7.04 10.81
CA GLY A 677 14.89 5.58 10.92
C GLY A 677 15.17 5.11 12.35
N SER A 678 14.79 3.88 12.69
CA SER A 678 15.26 3.16 13.89
C SER A 678 16.65 2.55 13.66
N GLU A 679 17.27 2.00 14.70
CA GLU A 679 18.57 1.26 14.66
C GLU A 679 19.81 1.99 14.11
N ILE A 680 19.69 3.23 13.61
CA ILE A 680 20.79 4.04 13.05
C ILE A 680 21.96 4.20 14.03
N ALA A 681 21.65 4.44 15.30
CA ALA A 681 22.65 4.65 16.34
C ALA A 681 23.19 3.32 16.89
N TRP A 682 22.35 2.29 16.94
CA TRP A 682 22.76 0.92 17.23
C TRP A 682 23.81 0.44 16.22
N ASP A 683 23.56 0.53 14.92
CA ASP A 683 24.51 0.04 13.93
C ASP A 683 25.78 0.90 13.88
N LEU A 684 25.61 2.21 13.63
CA LEU A 684 26.76 3.07 13.37
C LEU A 684 27.63 3.25 14.62
N ASP A 685 27.05 3.55 15.78
CA ASP A 685 27.78 3.91 17.00
C ASP A 685 27.99 2.70 17.94
N SER A 686 26.94 1.93 18.25
CA SER A 686 27.04 0.79 19.17
C SER A 686 27.80 -0.41 18.59
N GLN A 687 27.52 -0.82 17.35
CA GLN A 687 28.32 -1.84 16.64
C GLN A 687 29.61 -1.27 16.05
N ASN A 688 29.76 0.06 16.05
CA ASN A 688 30.93 0.78 15.54
C ASN A 688 31.16 0.57 14.02
N ASN A 689 30.09 0.40 13.24
CA ASN A 689 30.15 0.35 11.77
C ASN A 689 30.31 1.74 11.12
N GLY A 690 30.04 2.82 11.87
CA GLY A 690 30.27 4.19 11.44
C GLY A 690 30.30 5.23 12.56
N GLN A 691 30.81 4.89 13.75
CA GLN A 691 30.76 5.74 14.95
C GLN A 691 31.28 7.16 14.68
N ALA A 692 32.40 7.28 13.95
CA ALA A 692 32.96 8.57 13.58
C ALA A 692 32.05 9.38 12.63
N PHE A 693 31.29 8.73 11.76
CA PHE A 693 30.29 9.36 10.91
C PHE A 693 29.07 9.80 11.74
N PHE A 694 28.50 8.91 12.54
CA PHE A 694 27.35 9.22 13.40
C PHE A 694 27.62 10.40 14.34
N ASN A 695 28.77 10.38 15.02
CA ASN A 695 29.17 11.40 15.98
C ASN A 695 29.50 12.78 15.35
N ASN A 696 30.14 12.81 14.17
CA ASN A 696 30.65 14.05 13.57
C ASN A 696 29.78 14.61 12.44
N SER A 697 29.09 13.75 11.69
CA SER A 697 28.22 14.12 10.56
C SER A 697 26.75 14.14 10.99
N LEU A 698 26.24 13.07 11.62
CA LEU A 698 24.86 12.99 12.12
C LEU A 698 24.68 13.58 13.53
N ARG A 699 25.75 14.10 14.13
CA ARG A 699 25.79 14.92 15.37
C ARG A 699 25.12 14.30 16.59
N ALA A 700 25.15 12.97 16.71
CA ALA A 700 24.54 12.24 17.81
C ALA A 700 25.51 11.20 18.42
N ASN A 701 25.27 10.83 19.68
CA ASN A 701 25.81 9.63 20.32
C ASN A 701 24.67 8.66 20.64
N TYR A 702 24.91 7.36 20.52
CA TYR A 702 24.04 6.31 21.04
C TYR A 702 23.99 6.31 22.57
N LEU A 703 22.81 6.02 23.15
CA LEU A 703 22.62 5.78 24.57
C LEU A 703 22.00 4.40 24.88
N SER A 704 21.05 3.92 24.07
CA SER A 704 20.28 2.68 24.29
C SER A 704 19.53 2.27 23.02
N ASP A 705 19.43 0.96 22.75
CA ASP A 705 18.71 0.37 21.58
C ASP A 705 17.26 0.82 21.44
N ASP A 706 16.56 0.82 22.56
CA ASP A 706 15.11 0.81 22.55
C ASP A 706 14.59 1.72 23.65
N ALA A 707 13.90 2.77 23.22
CA ALA A 707 13.21 3.72 24.07
C ALA A 707 12.08 3.09 24.90
N ASN A 708 11.60 1.90 24.54
CA ASN A 708 10.41 1.24 25.06
C ASN A 708 9.17 2.15 24.99
N SER A 709 9.07 2.97 23.94
CA SER A 709 7.94 3.88 23.71
C SER A 709 7.77 4.27 22.25
N TYR A 710 6.51 4.34 21.82
CA TYR A 710 6.07 4.83 20.51
C TYR A 710 5.63 6.31 20.54
N ASN A 711 5.97 7.06 21.60
CA ASN A 711 5.46 8.41 21.84
C ASN A 711 6.60 9.41 21.99
N VAL A 712 6.49 10.57 21.35
CA VAL A 712 7.49 11.63 21.37
C VAL A 712 6.87 13.00 21.60
N GLN A 713 7.69 13.92 22.09
CA GLN A 713 7.35 15.34 22.22
C GLN A 713 8.52 16.24 21.84
N GLY A 714 8.20 17.46 21.41
CA GLY A 714 9.14 18.56 21.19
C GLY A 714 9.96 18.90 22.43
N ALA A 715 11.25 19.13 22.23
CA ALA A 715 12.10 19.77 23.23
C ALA A 715 11.86 21.29 23.24
N ALA A 716 11.91 21.91 24.42
CA ALA A 716 11.76 23.36 24.54
C ALA A 716 12.94 24.11 23.88
N GLY A 717 12.65 25.15 23.09
CA GLY A 717 13.62 25.88 22.27
C GLY A 717 14.11 25.11 21.02
N SER A 718 13.40 24.07 20.59
CA SER A 718 13.69 23.30 19.38
C SER A 718 12.71 23.58 18.26
N ILE A 719 13.03 23.15 17.04
CA ILE A 719 12.14 23.28 15.86
C ILE A 719 10.81 22.54 16.06
N PHE A 720 10.79 21.49 16.89
CA PHE A 720 9.59 20.70 17.18
C PHE A 720 8.88 21.13 18.47
N GLU A 721 9.25 22.25 19.11
CA GLU A 721 8.59 22.74 20.32
C GLU A 721 7.07 22.85 20.13
N GLY A 722 6.31 22.31 21.08
CA GLY A 722 4.85 22.23 21.04
C GLY A 722 4.28 20.95 20.41
N LEU A 723 5.02 20.21 19.57
CA LEU A 723 4.53 18.95 19.03
C LEU A 723 4.51 17.83 20.08
N SER A 724 3.50 16.97 20.02
CA SER A 724 3.44 15.69 20.73
C SER A 724 2.62 14.70 19.92
N PHE A 725 3.19 13.54 19.61
CA PHE A 725 2.59 12.55 18.73
C PHE A 725 3.10 11.13 19.02
N SER A 726 2.52 10.16 18.31
CA SER A 726 2.97 8.76 18.32
C SER A 726 3.42 8.35 16.91
N PHE A 727 4.39 7.43 16.85
CA PHE A 727 4.70 6.67 15.66
C PHE A 727 4.13 5.25 15.77
N ASP A 728 4.13 4.48 14.68
CA ASP A 728 3.41 3.20 14.62
C ASP A 728 4.03 2.10 15.49
N ASN A 729 3.16 1.22 15.97
CA ASN A 729 3.45 0.05 16.78
C ASN A 729 3.01 -1.26 16.10
N GLY A 730 3.04 -1.28 14.76
CA GLY A 730 2.52 -2.39 13.94
C GLY A 730 1.01 -2.38 13.79
N SER A 731 0.37 -1.22 13.91
CA SER A 731 -1.08 -1.06 13.78
C SER A 731 -1.53 -0.53 12.41
N GLN A 732 -0.63 0.09 11.64
CA GLN A 732 -0.97 0.78 10.39
C GLN A 732 0.02 0.48 9.24
N PHE A 733 1.33 0.51 9.52
CA PHE A 733 2.40 0.29 8.55
C PHE A 733 3.29 -0.88 8.98
N TYR A 734 4.05 -0.73 10.06
CA TYR A 734 4.94 -1.76 10.62
C TYR A 734 5.28 -1.41 12.08
N ASN A 735 5.79 -2.39 12.84
CA ASN A 735 6.21 -2.12 14.21
C ASN A 735 7.63 -1.59 14.21
N VAL A 736 7.85 -0.40 14.79
CA VAL A 736 9.20 0.12 15.03
C VAL A 736 9.76 -0.60 16.27
N ASP A 737 10.46 -1.72 16.06
CA ASP A 737 10.83 -2.65 17.15
C ASP A 737 11.88 -2.04 18.11
N PHE A 738 12.85 -1.28 17.58
CA PHE A 738 14.01 -0.76 18.32
C PHE A 738 14.26 0.74 18.05
N PRO A 739 13.38 1.64 18.56
CA PRO A 739 13.56 3.08 18.45
C PRO A 739 14.72 3.57 19.34
N ASP A 740 15.84 3.85 18.70
CA ASP A 740 17.12 4.24 19.32
C ASP A 740 16.98 5.46 20.25
N VAL A 741 17.69 5.43 21.38
CA VAL A 741 17.82 6.58 22.28
C VAL A 741 19.15 7.28 22.04
N ILE A 742 19.09 8.55 21.64
CA ILE A 742 20.27 9.33 21.22
C ILE A 742 20.50 10.58 22.08
N ALA A 743 21.75 11.07 22.08
CA ALA A 743 22.16 12.33 22.71
C ALA A 743 22.89 13.26 21.74
N PRO A 744 22.62 14.58 21.75
CA PRO A 744 23.28 15.53 20.85
C PRO A 744 24.79 15.64 21.08
N GLN A 745 25.53 15.84 20.00
CA GLN A 745 26.98 15.97 19.97
C GLN A 745 27.43 17.15 19.10
N GLY A 746 28.68 17.59 19.28
CA GLY A 746 29.33 18.47 18.30
C GLY A 746 28.67 19.83 18.08
N GLY A 747 27.85 20.31 19.02
CA GLY A 747 27.10 21.56 18.93
C GLY A 747 25.60 21.39 18.63
N ALA A 748 25.11 20.17 18.41
CA ALA A 748 23.68 19.90 18.31
C ALA A 748 22.92 20.13 19.62
N THR A 749 21.60 20.20 19.52
CA THR A 749 20.65 20.19 20.63
C THR A 749 19.62 19.07 20.42
N THR A 750 19.03 18.56 21.50
CA THR A 750 17.87 17.66 21.41
C THR A 750 16.70 18.41 20.81
N ALA A 751 16.02 17.79 19.84
CA ALA A 751 14.85 18.33 19.16
C ALA A 751 13.57 17.57 19.54
N LEU A 752 13.66 16.24 19.73
CA LEU A 752 12.57 15.41 20.25
C LEU A 752 13.03 14.55 21.42
N THR A 753 12.10 14.24 22.31
CA THR A 753 12.30 13.29 23.42
C THR A 753 11.18 12.27 23.49
N TYR A 754 11.52 11.01 23.80
CA TYR A 754 10.54 9.97 24.07
C TYR A 754 9.74 10.25 25.35
N VAL A 755 8.45 9.97 25.30
CA VAL A 755 7.50 10.11 26.41
C VAL A 755 7.14 8.72 26.92
N GLY A 756 7.34 8.46 28.21
CA GLY A 756 7.25 7.10 28.75
C GLY A 756 8.48 6.25 28.40
N GLY A 757 8.36 4.92 28.55
CA GLY A 757 9.48 4.01 28.32
C GLY A 757 10.71 4.33 29.19
N SER A 758 11.91 4.32 28.60
CA SER A 758 13.13 4.84 29.20
C SER A 758 13.27 6.37 29.13
N GLY A 759 12.48 7.02 28.28
CA GLY A 759 12.67 8.41 27.88
C GLY A 759 13.99 8.63 27.13
N GLY A 760 14.46 9.87 27.08
CA GLY A 760 15.70 10.26 26.41
C GLY A 760 15.45 10.98 25.07
N GLY A 761 16.50 11.23 24.31
CA GLY A 761 16.39 11.92 23.02
C GLY A 761 15.91 10.97 21.91
N ALA A 762 14.86 11.39 21.21
CA ALA A 762 14.31 10.74 20.02
C ALA A 762 14.75 11.43 18.72
N GLY A 763 15.28 12.65 18.82
CA GLY A 763 15.81 13.39 17.68
C GLY A 763 16.70 14.54 18.11
N ILE A 764 17.61 14.96 17.23
CA ILE A 764 18.49 16.11 17.41
C ILE A 764 18.37 17.08 16.23
N GLN A 765 18.76 18.33 16.48
CA GLN A 765 18.97 19.35 15.45
C GLN A 765 20.38 19.94 15.58
N TYR A 766 20.97 20.36 14.48
CA TYR A 766 22.25 21.05 14.42
C TYR A 766 22.20 22.17 13.39
N ASP A 767 22.58 23.38 13.79
CA ASP A 767 22.89 24.48 12.89
C ASP A 767 24.35 24.90 13.12
N SER A 768 25.11 25.01 12.02
CA SER A 768 26.49 25.50 12.03
C SER A 768 26.63 27.01 12.25
N GLY A 769 25.53 27.77 12.20
CA GLY A 769 25.51 29.22 12.02
C GLY A 769 25.89 29.64 10.59
N GLY A 770 25.73 28.72 9.64
CA GLY A 770 26.10 28.84 8.24
C GLY A 770 25.11 28.07 7.36
N ALA A 771 25.58 27.46 6.27
CA ALA A 771 24.70 26.70 5.37
C ALA A 771 24.37 25.30 5.91
N THR A 772 25.34 24.62 6.55
CA THR A 772 25.18 23.24 7.03
C THR A 772 24.18 23.16 8.18
N LYS A 773 23.12 22.37 7.98
CA LYS A 773 22.10 22.03 8.99
C LYS A 773 21.83 20.52 8.97
N VAL A 774 21.52 19.93 10.13
CA VAL A 774 21.20 18.50 10.24
C VAL A 774 20.02 18.31 11.19
N VAL A 775 19.06 17.49 10.79
CA VAL A 775 18.01 16.93 11.65
C VAL A 775 18.11 15.41 11.56
N ASN A 776 18.24 14.74 12.70
CA ASN A 776 18.41 13.30 12.80
C ASN A 776 17.41 12.78 13.83
N VAL A 777 16.47 11.94 13.41
CA VAL A 777 15.43 11.30 14.23
C VAL A 777 15.64 9.79 14.27
N ALA A 778 15.53 9.24 15.48
CA ALA A 778 15.80 7.83 15.80
C ALA A 778 14.55 6.93 15.72
N PHE A 779 13.61 7.33 14.87
CA PHE A 779 12.45 6.55 14.43
C PHE A 779 12.13 6.95 12.98
N PRO A 780 11.45 6.09 12.19
CA PRO A 780 11.12 6.38 10.80
C PRO A 780 10.01 7.43 10.68
N PHE A 781 10.17 8.41 9.81
CA PHE A 781 9.21 9.51 9.61
C PHE A 781 7.89 9.02 9.01
N GLU A 782 7.96 8.06 8.10
CA GLU A 782 6.82 7.40 7.46
C GLU A 782 5.87 6.73 8.47
N THR A 783 6.37 6.33 9.65
CA THR A 783 5.56 5.71 10.71
C THR A 783 4.81 6.71 11.58
N ILE A 784 4.90 8.02 11.34
CA ILE A 784 4.02 9.01 11.97
C ILE A 784 2.60 8.78 11.44
N THR A 785 1.74 8.20 12.29
CA THR A 785 0.43 7.64 11.95
C THR A 785 -0.60 8.69 11.52
N SER A 786 -0.50 9.91 12.05
CA SER A 786 -1.32 11.04 11.67
C SER A 786 -0.66 11.86 10.57
N GLU A 787 -1.31 11.97 9.41
CA GLU A 787 -0.86 12.79 8.28
C GLU A 787 -0.71 14.27 8.65
N SER A 788 -1.66 14.85 9.37
CA SER A 788 -1.59 16.24 9.85
C SER A 788 -0.32 16.48 10.70
N LEU A 789 -0.01 15.60 11.66
CA LEU A 789 1.22 15.70 12.46
C LEU A 789 2.50 15.41 11.67
N ARG A 790 2.42 14.57 10.63
CA ARG A 790 3.53 14.29 9.71
C ARG A 790 3.83 15.50 8.83
N ASN A 791 2.79 16.22 8.40
CA ASN A 791 2.92 17.48 7.67
C ASN A 791 3.46 18.60 8.58
N ASP A 792 2.93 18.77 9.80
CA ASP A 792 3.46 19.74 10.80
C ASP A 792 4.94 19.51 11.11
N PHE A 793 5.35 18.25 11.23
CA PHE A 793 6.76 17.87 11.41
C PHE A 793 7.59 18.28 10.19
N MET A 794 7.13 17.96 8.98
CA MET A 794 7.87 18.21 7.75
C MET A 794 8.04 19.71 7.48
N GLY A 795 7.00 20.51 7.68
CA GLY A 795 7.07 21.98 7.61
C GLY A 795 8.22 22.50 8.48
N ARG A 796 8.21 22.18 9.78
CA ARG A 796 9.28 22.60 10.71
C ARG A 796 10.70 22.18 10.32
N VAL A 797 10.87 21.09 9.55
CA VAL A 797 12.17 20.70 8.96
C VAL A 797 12.53 21.58 7.77
N LEU A 798 11.57 21.84 6.86
CA LEU A 798 11.72 22.73 5.71
C LEU A 798 12.00 24.17 6.14
N ASP A 799 11.25 24.70 7.11
CA ASP A 799 11.46 26.01 7.75
C ASP A 799 12.89 26.10 8.32
N PHE A 800 13.28 25.08 9.09
CA PHE A 800 14.63 25.00 9.65
C PHE A 800 15.70 24.94 8.56
N PHE A 801 15.41 24.36 7.40
CA PHE A 801 16.30 24.31 6.23
C PHE A 801 16.24 25.57 5.36
N ASN A 802 15.41 26.55 5.74
CA ASN A 802 15.10 27.78 5.00
C ASN A 802 14.51 27.52 3.60
N PHE A 803 13.71 26.45 3.46
CA PHE A 803 12.76 26.28 2.36
C PHE A 803 11.42 26.96 2.62
N ASP A 804 11.24 27.53 3.82
CA ASP A 804 10.21 28.52 4.15
C ASP A 804 9.83 29.35 2.91
N VAL A 805 8.63 29.09 2.39
CA VAL A 805 7.93 30.10 1.64
C VAL A 805 7.53 31.14 2.67
N GLU A 806 8.39 32.16 2.87
CA GLU A 806 7.99 33.42 3.48
C GLU A 806 6.76 33.90 2.72
N LEU A 807 5.58 33.58 3.25
CA LEU A 807 4.31 34.02 2.75
C LEU A 807 4.39 35.54 2.77
N SER A 808 4.57 36.07 1.58
CA SER A 808 4.74 37.48 1.27
C SER A 808 3.69 37.81 0.21
N ASP A 809 3.22 39.06 0.21
CA ASP A 809 2.08 39.45 -0.62
C ASP A 809 2.35 39.05 -2.08
N LEU A 810 1.44 38.26 -2.65
CA LEU A 810 1.54 37.78 -4.03
C LEU A 810 1.38 38.99 -4.96
N GLU A 811 2.49 39.62 -5.35
CA GLU A 811 2.52 40.65 -6.37
C GLU A 811 3.04 40.07 -7.70
N GLN A 812 2.12 39.69 -8.58
CA GLN A 812 2.47 39.31 -9.96
C GLN A 812 2.13 40.43 -10.93
N ILE A 813 3.00 40.63 -11.93
CA ILE A 813 2.80 41.56 -13.04
C ILE A 813 2.89 40.73 -14.32
N LEU A 814 1.81 40.70 -15.09
CA LEU A 814 1.58 39.82 -16.23
C LEU A 814 1.44 40.68 -17.49
N ASP A 815 2.47 40.76 -18.31
CA ASP A 815 2.50 41.55 -19.55
C ASP A 815 2.10 40.68 -20.76
N ASN A 816 1.63 41.31 -21.83
CA ASN A 816 1.20 40.60 -23.02
C ASN A 816 2.34 40.00 -23.87
N ASP A 817 3.60 40.16 -23.46
CA ASP A 817 4.77 39.57 -24.11
C ASP A 817 5.55 38.55 -23.25
N ASP A 818 5.02 38.19 -22.07
CA ASP A 818 5.53 37.12 -21.18
C ASP A 818 5.33 35.68 -21.73
N GLY A 819 4.80 35.55 -22.95
CA GLY A 819 4.69 34.28 -23.67
C GLY A 819 3.44 33.46 -23.33
N PRO A 820 3.22 32.33 -24.04
CA PRO A 820 1.93 31.63 -24.09
C PRO A 820 1.49 30.95 -22.78
N ALA A 821 2.39 30.80 -21.80
CA ALA A 821 2.07 30.28 -20.49
C ALA A 821 1.39 31.35 -19.60
N VAL A 822 1.79 32.62 -19.74
CA VAL A 822 1.27 33.76 -18.95
C VAL A 822 0.18 34.50 -19.71
N TYR A 823 0.33 34.71 -21.02
CA TYR A 823 -0.59 35.49 -21.84
C TYR A 823 -0.96 34.76 -23.14
N SER A 824 -2.26 34.68 -23.43
CA SER A 824 -2.79 34.05 -24.64
C SER A 824 -3.92 34.86 -25.28
N GLU A 825 -4.16 34.61 -26.58
CA GLU A 825 -5.14 35.37 -27.36
C GLU A 825 -6.03 34.47 -28.21
N ALA A 826 -7.34 34.73 -28.14
CA ALA A 826 -8.32 34.21 -29.09
C ALA A 826 -8.79 35.33 -30.03
N GLY A 827 -9.02 34.98 -31.31
CA GLY A 827 -9.54 35.92 -32.31
C GLY A 827 -8.46 36.76 -33.01
N SER A 828 -8.71 38.06 -33.21
CA SER A 828 -7.86 38.92 -34.04
C SER A 828 -7.34 40.14 -33.29
N TRP A 829 -6.10 40.05 -32.83
CA TRP A 829 -5.36 41.09 -32.14
C TRP A 829 -4.21 41.63 -32.99
N THR A 830 -3.86 42.90 -32.80
CA THR A 830 -2.78 43.59 -33.53
C THR A 830 -1.78 44.20 -32.55
N THR A 831 -0.47 44.05 -32.82
CA THR A 831 0.58 44.71 -32.04
C THR A 831 0.53 46.23 -32.20
N SER A 832 0.77 46.97 -31.12
CA SER A 832 0.93 48.42 -31.15
C SER A 832 2.18 48.86 -31.94
N THR A 833 2.17 50.11 -32.38
CA THR A 833 3.39 50.84 -32.80
C THR A 833 3.82 51.91 -31.78
N SER A 834 3.05 52.05 -30.70
CA SER A 834 3.29 52.95 -29.58
C SER A 834 3.70 52.12 -28.37
N PRO A 835 4.55 52.63 -27.46
CA PRO A 835 4.94 51.88 -26.27
C PRO A 835 3.74 51.46 -25.41
N GLY A 836 3.80 50.24 -24.89
CA GLY A 836 2.97 49.74 -23.78
C GLY A 836 3.71 49.80 -22.45
N PHE A 837 3.38 48.89 -21.53
CA PHE A 837 4.04 48.74 -20.25
C PHE A 837 5.57 48.60 -20.40
N ASN A 838 6.33 49.20 -19.47
CA ASN A 838 7.80 49.26 -19.44
C ASN A 838 8.53 49.64 -20.76
N GLY A 839 7.83 50.16 -21.77
CA GLY A 839 8.38 50.45 -23.09
C GLY A 839 8.27 49.32 -24.12
N GLY A 840 7.59 48.21 -23.77
CA GLY A 840 7.22 47.10 -24.66
C GLY A 840 6.13 47.48 -25.66
N THR A 841 5.39 46.49 -26.15
CA THR A 841 4.27 46.70 -27.10
C THR A 841 2.97 46.13 -26.56
N TYR A 842 1.91 46.93 -26.58
CA TYR A 842 0.57 46.45 -26.24
C TYR A 842 -0.14 45.76 -27.42
N ARG A 843 -1.20 45.02 -27.11
CA ARG A 843 -2.10 44.35 -28.07
C ARG A 843 -3.42 45.12 -28.16
N PHE A 844 -4.02 45.18 -29.35
CA PHE A 844 -5.35 45.77 -29.51
C PHE A 844 -6.29 44.94 -30.40
N GLY A 845 -7.51 44.76 -29.91
CA GLY A 845 -8.63 44.09 -30.57
C GLY A 845 -9.73 45.08 -30.94
N VAL A 846 -10.59 44.74 -31.90
CA VAL A 846 -11.71 45.60 -32.32
C VAL A 846 -12.91 45.38 -31.40
N THR A 847 -13.46 46.45 -30.83
CA THR A 847 -14.63 46.38 -29.95
C THR A 847 -15.85 45.77 -30.65
N GLY A 848 -16.49 44.80 -30.02
CA GLY A 848 -17.65 44.05 -30.52
C GLY A 848 -17.31 42.80 -31.36
N ASN A 849 -16.03 42.49 -31.58
CA ASN A 849 -15.62 41.25 -32.26
C ASN A 849 -15.42 40.09 -31.26
N PRO A 850 -15.63 38.82 -31.66
CA PRO A 850 -15.26 37.64 -30.88
C PRO A 850 -13.73 37.55 -30.80
N SER A 851 -13.14 38.19 -29.79
CA SER A 851 -11.69 38.20 -29.56
C SER A 851 -11.43 38.45 -28.08
N ALA A 852 -10.60 37.61 -27.48
CA ALA A 852 -10.29 37.64 -26.06
C ALA A 852 -8.77 37.65 -25.86
N ALA A 853 -8.32 38.30 -24.79
CA ALA A 853 -6.94 38.31 -24.33
C ALA A 853 -6.94 37.87 -22.87
N THR A 854 -6.17 36.84 -22.55
CA THR A 854 -6.24 36.13 -21.28
C THR A 854 -4.88 36.08 -20.62
N TRP A 855 -4.80 36.57 -19.39
CA TRP A 855 -3.63 36.44 -18.51
C TRP A 855 -3.91 35.31 -17.50
N LYS A 856 -2.89 34.49 -17.23
CA LYS A 856 -2.95 33.36 -16.29
C LYS A 856 -2.03 33.63 -15.11
N PHE A 857 -2.44 33.22 -13.91
CA PHE A 857 -1.60 33.27 -12.71
C PHE A 857 -1.94 32.14 -11.73
N TYR A 858 -1.00 31.84 -10.84
CA TYR A 858 -1.19 30.90 -9.74
C TYR A 858 -1.31 31.66 -8.42
N ALA A 859 -2.33 31.35 -7.61
CA ALA A 859 -2.50 31.82 -6.25
C ALA A 859 -2.02 30.72 -5.27
N PRO A 860 -0.90 30.91 -4.54
CA PRO A 860 -0.37 29.88 -3.65
C PRO A 860 -1.18 29.71 -2.35
N PHE A 861 -2.15 30.58 -2.11
CA PHE A 861 -3.06 30.51 -0.97
C PHE A 861 -4.41 31.13 -1.35
N ALA A 862 -5.48 30.69 -0.68
CA ALA A 862 -6.79 31.36 -0.78
C ALA A 862 -6.73 32.74 -0.09
N GLY A 863 -7.37 33.74 -0.69
CA GLY A 863 -7.32 35.11 -0.15
C GLY A 863 -8.07 36.15 -0.97
N SER A 864 -8.27 37.33 -0.36
CA SER A 864 -8.91 38.48 -1.01
C SER A 864 -7.87 39.33 -1.72
N GLY A 865 -7.76 39.19 -3.04
CA GLY A 865 -6.78 39.87 -3.88
C GLY A 865 -7.35 41.07 -4.65
N GLU A 866 -6.57 42.14 -4.80
CA GLU A 866 -6.90 43.28 -5.66
C GLU A 866 -6.25 43.12 -7.04
N ILE A 867 -7.07 43.19 -8.10
CA ILE A 867 -6.61 43.12 -9.49
C ILE A 867 -6.51 44.52 -10.08
N PHE A 868 -5.38 44.81 -10.73
CA PHE A 868 -5.15 46.05 -11.47
C PHE A 868 -4.85 45.77 -12.94
N VAL A 869 -5.17 46.73 -13.80
CA VAL A 869 -4.73 46.77 -15.20
C VAL A 869 -4.06 48.10 -15.49
N GLN A 870 -3.12 48.11 -16.43
CA GLN A 870 -2.59 49.33 -17.04
C GLN A 870 -2.73 49.21 -18.56
N TYR A 871 -2.87 50.33 -19.26
CA TYR A 871 -3.06 50.36 -20.71
C TYR A 871 -2.76 51.75 -21.29
N ALA A 872 -2.36 51.79 -22.57
CA ALA A 872 -2.22 53.03 -23.34
C ALA A 872 -3.60 53.61 -23.74
N ALA A 873 -4.04 54.66 -23.05
CA ALA A 873 -5.38 55.25 -23.22
C ALA A 873 -5.52 56.10 -24.49
N GLY A 874 -6.75 56.39 -24.89
CA GLY A 874 -7.01 57.39 -25.93
C GLY A 874 -8.43 57.42 -26.47
N SER A 875 -8.73 58.43 -27.29
CA SER A 875 -10.10 58.75 -27.73
C SER A 875 -10.83 57.65 -28.52
N ASN A 876 -10.10 56.71 -29.11
CA ASN A 876 -10.64 55.60 -29.90
C ASN A 876 -10.76 54.26 -29.13
N ARG A 877 -10.35 54.22 -27.85
CA ARG A 877 -10.47 53.04 -26.98
C ARG A 877 -11.89 52.87 -26.47
N ALA A 878 -12.24 51.68 -25.99
CA ALA A 878 -13.52 51.42 -25.33
C ALA A 878 -13.65 52.24 -24.03
N ASP A 879 -14.83 52.80 -23.79
CA ASP A 879 -15.21 53.38 -22.49
C ASP A 879 -15.97 52.40 -21.58
N ASN A 880 -16.20 51.18 -22.07
CA ASN A 880 -16.69 50.03 -21.33
C ASN A 880 -15.95 48.77 -21.83
N ALA A 881 -14.65 48.65 -21.52
CA ALA A 881 -13.87 47.43 -21.74
C ALA A 881 -14.20 46.43 -20.62
N VAL A 882 -14.61 45.20 -20.97
CA VAL A 882 -15.10 44.17 -20.04
C VAL A 882 -14.01 43.14 -19.76
N TYR A 883 -13.76 42.87 -18.48
CA TYR A 883 -12.89 41.82 -17.99
C TYR A 883 -13.73 40.78 -17.21
N HIS A 884 -13.38 39.52 -17.39
CA HIS A 884 -13.86 38.37 -16.65
C HIS A 884 -12.73 37.91 -15.72
N ILE A 885 -13.01 37.80 -14.43
CA ILE A 885 -12.08 37.34 -13.41
C ILE A 885 -12.54 35.97 -12.94
N ASP A 886 -11.79 34.92 -13.26
CA ASP A 886 -11.99 33.63 -12.59
C ASP A 886 -11.43 33.72 -11.17
N THR A 887 -12.18 33.17 -10.21
CA THR A 887 -11.85 33.20 -8.78
C THR A 887 -11.72 31.79 -8.19
N GLY A 888 -11.89 30.73 -9.00
CA GLY A 888 -12.08 29.36 -8.56
C GLY A 888 -13.49 29.08 -7.99
N ASN A 889 -14.11 30.09 -7.36
CA ASN A 889 -15.50 30.06 -6.91
C ASN A 889 -16.52 30.42 -8.02
N GLY A 890 -16.03 30.86 -9.18
CA GLY A 890 -16.83 31.32 -10.32
C GLY A 890 -16.24 32.57 -10.99
N ILE A 891 -16.89 33.00 -12.07
CA ILE A 891 -16.44 34.14 -12.88
C ILE A 891 -17.16 35.43 -12.46
N GLU A 892 -16.40 36.49 -12.18
CA GLU A 892 -16.91 37.83 -11.91
C GLU A 892 -16.61 38.82 -13.05
N ASP A 893 -17.63 39.60 -13.44
CA ASP A 893 -17.55 40.56 -14.55
C ASP A 893 -17.33 42.00 -14.05
N VAL A 894 -16.36 42.70 -14.66
CA VAL A 894 -16.07 44.12 -14.39
C VAL A 894 -15.87 44.90 -15.69
N SER A 895 -16.20 46.20 -15.69
CA SER A 895 -15.91 47.06 -16.84
C SER A 895 -15.25 48.39 -16.50
N ILE A 896 -14.31 48.82 -17.34
CA ILE A 896 -13.51 50.03 -17.15
C ILE A 896 -13.44 50.91 -18.42
N ASN A 897 -13.05 52.18 -18.23
CA ASN A 897 -12.95 53.17 -19.28
C ASN A 897 -11.50 53.37 -19.75
N GLN A 898 -11.13 52.68 -20.84
CA GLN A 898 -9.79 52.77 -21.44
C GLN A 898 -9.52 54.09 -22.22
N LYS A 899 -10.42 55.08 -22.15
CA LYS A 899 -10.15 56.46 -22.63
C LYS A 899 -9.51 57.36 -21.57
N ALA A 900 -9.46 56.92 -20.32
CA ALA A 900 -8.89 57.64 -19.17
C ALA A 900 -7.69 56.89 -18.57
N ASN A 901 -7.04 57.46 -17.55
CA ASN A 901 -6.01 56.79 -16.73
C ASN A 901 -4.80 56.24 -17.52
N ASP A 902 -4.35 57.02 -18.52
CA ASP A 902 -3.24 56.69 -19.42
C ASP A 902 -1.96 56.25 -18.68
N ALA A 903 -1.49 55.03 -18.93
CA ALA A 903 -0.28 54.44 -18.33
C ALA A 903 -0.24 54.53 -16.79
N THR A 904 -1.40 54.36 -16.14
CA THR A 904 -1.51 54.23 -14.67
C THR A 904 -2.23 52.94 -14.31
N TRP A 905 -1.89 52.36 -13.15
CA TRP A 905 -2.62 51.21 -12.60
C TRP A 905 -4.06 51.61 -12.24
N VAL A 906 -5.01 50.88 -12.77
CA VAL A 906 -6.45 51.02 -12.54
C VAL A 906 -6.95 49.74 -11.90
N SER A 907 -7.42 49.83 -10.66
CA SER A 907 -8.07 48.71 -9.97
C SER A 907 -9.33 48.28 -10.72
N LEU A 908 -9.46 46.99 -10.94
CA LEU A 908 -10.69 46.31 -11.34
C LEU A 908 -11.57 46.05 -10.11
N GLY A 909 -10.96 45.64 -8.99
CA GLY A 909 -11.63 45.39 -7.72
C GLY A 909 -10.88 44.38 -6.86
N ASN A 910 -11.44 44.11 -5.69
CA ASN A 910 -11.02 43.01 -4.81
C ASN A 910 -11.91 41.79 -5.05
N TYR A 911 -11.30 40.61 -5.15
CA TYR A 911 -11.93 39.33 -5.46
C TYR A 911 -11.42 38.26 -4.50
N SER A 912 -12.24 37.25 -4.19
CA SER A 912 -11.90 36.18 -3.25
C SER A 912 -11.46 34.93 -4.02
N PHE A 913 -10.14 34.74 -4.16
CA PHE A 913 -9.54 33.62 -4.88
C PHE A 913 -9.43 32.38 -3.99
N THR A 914 -9.65 31.19 -4.56
CA THR A 914 -9.11 29.94 -4.01
C THR A 914 -7.59 29.87 -4.24
N ALA A 915 -6.89 28.94 -3.59
CA ALA A 915 -5.57 28.53 -4.08
C ALA A 915 -5.68 27.88 -5.48
N GLY A 916 -4.58 27.81 -6.22
CA GLY A 916 -4.49 27.21 -7.56
C GLY A 916 -4.41 28.23 -8.70
N SER A 917 -4.52 27.74 -9.95
CA SER A 917 -4.48 28.54 -11.17
C SER A 917 -5.78 29.30 -11.47
N HIS A 918 -5.66 30.54 -11.95
CA HIS A 918 -6.76 31.45 -12.28
C HIS A 918 -6.53 32.19 -13.61
N GLU A 919 -7.62 32.61 -14.26
CA GLU A 919 -7.59 33.38 -15.52
C GLU A 919 -8.27 34.76 -15.41
N ILE A 920 -7.64 35.78 -15.99
CA ILE A 920 -8.18 37.13 -16.17
C ILE A 920 -8.35 37.36 -17.67
N THR A 921 -9.57 37.55 -18.16
CA THR A 921 -9.86 37.63 -19.60
C THR A 921 -10.52 38.95 -20.00
N LEU A 922 -9.88 39.72 -20.87
CA LEU A 922 -10.47 40.88 -21.55
C LEU A 922 -11.26 40.44 -22.77
N ASP A 923 -12.60 40.52 -22.72
CA ASP A 923 -13.47 40.19 -23.85
C ASP A 923 -13.80 41.42 -24.72
N ALA A 924 -13.28 41.44 -25.95
CA ALA A 924 -13.61 42.48 -26.92
C ALA A 924 -15.08 42.43 -27.37
N GLN A 925 -15.77 41.29 -27.27
CA GLN A 925 -17.15 41.10 -27.72
C GLN A 925 -18.17 41.70 -26.74
N ALA A 926 -18.02 41.45 -25.44
CA ALA A 926 -18.78 42.10 -24.37
C ALA A 926 -18.43 43.58 -24.20
N SER A 927 -17.20 43.97 -24.56
CA SER A 927 -16.76 45.36 -24.54
C SER A 927 -17.57 46.27 -25.47
N SER A 928 -17.78 47.52 -25.07
CA SER A 928 -18.55 48.50 -25.83
C SER A 928 -18.01 49.93 -25.78
N GLY A 929 -18.46 50.72 -26.74
CA GLY A 929 -17.97 52.08 -26.99
C GLY A 929 -16.56 52.11 -27.58
N GLY A 930 -16.15 53.28 -28.09
CA GLY A 930 -14.88 53.39 -28.82
C GLY A 930 -14.85 52.56 -30.11
N SER A 931 -13.65 52.05 -30.44
CA SER A 931 -13.41 51.21 -31.62
C SER A 931 -12.41 50.06 -31.38
N VAL A 932 -11.61 50.14 -30.31
CA VAL A 932 -10.66 49.09 -29.91
C VAL A 932 -10.65 48.91 -28.40
N VAL A 933 -10.33 47.69 -27.95
CA VAL A 933 -9.88 47.39 -26.59
C VAL A 933 -8.37 47.19 -26.60
N ILE A 934 -7.71 47.47 -25.48
CA ILE A 934 -6.26 47.34 -25.28
C ILE A 934 -6.00 46.24 -24.25
N ALA A 935 -5.20 45.26 -24.62
CA ALA A 935 -4.53 44.35 -23.71
C ALA A 935 -3.06 44.80 -23.62
N ASP A 936 -2.56 45.03 -22.42
CA ASP A 936 -1.21 45.52 -22.13
C ASP A 936 -0.74 44.67 -20.93
N VAL A 937 -0.89 45.17 -19.69
CA VAL A 937 -0.45 44.47 -18.48
C VAL A 937 -1.54 44.37 -17.40
N VAL A 938 -1.55 43.25 -16.68
CA VAL A 938 -2.32 43.01 -15.44
C VAL A 938 -1.36 42.98 -14.25
N ARG A 939 -1.78 43.46 -13.08
CA ARG A 939 -1.10 43.24 -11.79
C ARG A 939 -2.08 42.58 -10.83
N VAL A 940 -1.71 41.40 -10.34
CA VAL A 940 -2.40 40.66 -9.29
C VAL A 940 -1.72 41.03 -7.96
N PHE A 941 -2.50 41.38 -6.94
CA PHE A 941 -2.00 41.59 -5.58
C PHE A 941 -2.87 40.81 -4.58
N ILE A 942 -2.40 39.66 -4.08
CA ILE A 942 -3.07 38.92 -3.01
C ILE A 942 -2.23 39.06 -1.73
N PRO A 943 -2.68 39.85 -0.73
CA PRO A 943 -1.99 39.94 0.54
C PRO A 943 -2.04 38.60 1.28
N VAL A 944 -1.01 38.36 2.09
CA VAL A 944 -0.86 37.13 2.88
C VAL A 944 -2.01 36.99 3.87
N PRO A 945 -2.55 35.78 4.09
CA PRO A 945 -3.52 35.54 5.16
C PRO A 945 -2.92 35.89 6.52
N SER A 946 -3.66 36.64 7.35
CA SER A 946 -3.20 36.93 8.71
C SER A 946 -3.10 35.63 9.52
N THR A 947 -1.96 35.41 10.17
CA THR A 947 -1.82 34.35 11.20
C THR A 947 -2.64 34.65 12.45
N GLU A 948 -3.12 35.89 12.59
CA GLU A 948 -4.08 36.30 13.62
C GLU A 948 -5.45 35.66 13.33
N THR A 949 -6.01 34.93 14.29
CA THR A 949 -7.32 34.27 14.16
C THR A 949 -8.18 34.50 15.40
N ALA A 950 -9.46 34.80 15.17
CA ALA A 950 -10.46 34.98 16.20
C ALA A 950 -11.46 33.81 16.30
N ASP A 951 -11.18 32.68 15.66
CA ASP A 951 -11.78 31.39 15.99
C ASP A 951 -11.01 30.81 17.18
N PHE A 952 -11.62 30.91 18.36
CA PHE A 952 -11.01 30.55 19.64
C PHE A 952 -11.51 29.21 20.17
N ASP A 953 -12.68 28.72 19.75
CA ASP A 953 -13.08 27.33 20.07
C ASP A 953 -12.80 26.30 18.97
N GLU A 954 -12.12 26.72 17.91
CA GLU A 954 -11.59 25.92 16.78
C GLU A 954 -12.71 25.14 16.07
N ASP A 955 -13.94 25.67 16.08
CA ASP A 955 -15.11 25.02 15.49
C ASP A 955 -15.41 25.44 14.02
N GLY A 956 -14.63 26.41 13.51
CA GLY A 956 -14.54 26.76 12.09
C GLY A 956 -15.40 27.95 11.66
N ASP A 957 -16.17 28.57 12.56
CA ASP A 957 -16.88 29.83 12.27
C ASP A 957 -16.73 30.89 13.37
N ILE A 958 -16.29 32.11 13.00
CA ILE A 958 -16.02 33.19 13.95
C ILE A 958 -17.34 33.85 14.38
N ASP A 959 -17.82 33.46 15.56
CA ASP A 959 -19.20 33.56 16.03
C ASP A 959 -19.28 34.28 17.40
N GLY A 960 -20.47 34.30 18.02
CA GLY A 960 -20.66 34.82 19.38
C GLY A 960 -20.05 33.97 20.50
N ARG A 961 -19.60 32.75 20.23
CA ARG A 961 -18.85 31.88 21.15
C ARG A 961 -17.42 32.33 21.32
N ASP A 962 -16.77 32.73 20.25
CA ASP A 962 -15.43 33.33 20.28
C ASP A 962 -15.43 34.62 21.06
N PHE A 963 -16.42 35.48 20.82
CA PHE A 963 -16.63 36.66 21.66
C PHE A 963 -16.77 36.31 23.15
N LEU A 964 -17.36 35.14 23.46
CA LEU A 964 -17.48 34.61 24.81
C LEU A 964 -16.18 33.98 25.33
N ALA A 965 -15.28 33.48 24.48
CA ALA A 965 -13.94 33.03 24.84
C ALA A 965 -13.06 34.24 25.18
N TRP A 966 -12.91 35.20 24.26
CA TRP A 966 -12.25 36.49 24.49
C TRP A 966 -12.77 37.22 25.73
N GLN A 967 -14.09 37.31 25.91
CA GLN A 967 -14.67 37.95 27.09
C GLN A 967 -14.31 37.24 28.42
N ARG A 968 -13.98 35.95 28.39
CA ARG A 968 -13.54 35.19 29.57
C ARG A 968 -12.04 35.30 29.83
N GLY A 969 -11.22 35.37 28.78
CA GLY A 969 -9.77 35.57 28.90
C GLY A 969 -9.35 37.02 29.06
N PHE A 970 -10.20 38.02 28.79
CA PHE A 970 -9.83 39.44 28.88
C PHE A 970 -9.08 39.82 30.16
N GLY A 971 -7.82 40.22 30.02
CA GLY A 971 -6.90 40.54 31.12
C GLY A 971 -6.22 39.32 31.79
N LYS A 972 -6.24 38.14 31.17
CA LYS A 972 -5.43 36.97 31.53
C LYS A 972 -3.96 37.22 31.16
N VAL A 973 -3.06 36.43 31.75
CA VAL A 973 -1.61 36.53 31.56
C VAL A 973 -1.11 35.16 31.17
N SER A 974 -0.34 35.05 30.09
CA SER A 974 -0.09 33.79 29.36
C SER A 974 -1.40 33.05 29.02
N PRO A 975 -2.28 33.69 28.23
CA PRO A 975 -3.41 33.02 27.58
C PRO A 975 -2.92 32.02 26.50
N VAL A 976 -3.86 31.25 25.96
CA VAL A 976 -3.72 30.56 24.66
C VAL A 976 -4.81 31.07 23.72
N LEU A 977 -4.81 30.66 22.45
CA LEU A 977 -5.85 31.02 21.47
C LEU A 977 -7.26 30.81 22.04
N ALA A 978 -7.53 29.67 22.69
CA ALA A 978 -8.81 29.37 23.32
C ALA A 978 -9.20 30.22 24.56
N ASP A 979 -8.33 31.12 25.02
CA ASP A 979 -8.68 32.18 25.96
C ASP A 979 -9.03 33.52 25.25
N GLY A 980 -8.81 33.62 23.95
CA GLY A 980 -9.07 34.80 23.14
C GLY A 980 -7.85 35.66 22.80
N ASP A 981 -6.64 35.11 22.86
CA ASP A 981 -5.42 35.76 22.35
C ASP A 981 -5.35 35.51 20.84
N ALA A 982 -5.78 36.50 20.07
CA ALA A 982 -5.98 36.38 18.62
C ALA A 982 -4.72 36.69 17.82
N ASN A 983 -3.78 37.45 18.40
CA ASN A 983 -2.53 37.83 17.75
C ASN A 983 -1.29 37.08 18.30
N GLY A 984 -1.45 36.28 19.36
CA GLY A 984 -0.38 35.55 20.01
C GLY A 984 0.55 36.42 20.84
N ASP A 985 0.10 37.57 21.36
CA ASP A 985 0.96 38.55 22.06
C ASP A 985 1.13 38.32 23.57
N ASP A 986 0.72 37.14 24.07
CA ASP A 986 0.69 36.74 25.49
C ASP A 986 -0.32 37.56 26.33
N SER A 987 -1.29 38.21 25.68
CA SER A 987 -2.35 38.99 26.32
C SER A 987 -3.72 38.84 25.65
N VAL A 988 -4.79 39.14 26.40
CA VAL A 988 -6.15 39.21 25.84
C VAL A 988 -6.69 40.59 26.16
N ASP A 989 -6.69 41.47 25.17
CA ASP A 989 -6.89 42.90 25.33
C ASP A 989 -7.88 43.48 24.28
N GLY A 990 -7.80 44.78 23.97
CA GLY A 990 -8.65 45.42 22.97
C GLY A 990 -8.19 45.21 21.52
N ILE A 991 -7.01 44.66 21.28
CA ILE A 991 -6.47 44.31 19.96
C ILE A 991 -7.13 43.04 19.45
N ASP A 992 -7.21 41.99 20.26
CA ASP A 992 -7.91 40.73 19.94
C ASP A 992 -9.40 40.95 19.68
N LEU A 993 -10.00 41.88 20.42
CA LEU A 993 -11.37 42.32 20.18
C LEU A 993 -11.51 43.00 18.81
N GLY A 994 -10.48 43.70 18.35
CA GLY A 994 -10.42 44.29 17.01
C GLY A 994 -10.38 43.20 15.95
N ILE A 995 -9.50 42.21 16.12
CA ILE A 995 -9.37 41.05 15.23
C ILE A 995 -10.68 40.27 15.16
N TRP A 996 -11.31 39.96 16.30
CA TRP A 996 -12.65 39.35 16.31
C TRP A 996 -13.72 40.23 15.64
N GLN A 997 -13.68 41.56 15.80
CA GLN A 997 -14.64 42.46 15.14
C GLN A 997 -14.47 42.51 13.62
N ASP A 998 -13.23 42.45 13.14
CA ASP A 998 -12.90 42.48 11.71
C ASP A 998 -13.14 41.12 11.04
N GLN A 999 -13.00 40.02 11.78
CA GLN A 999 -13.22 38.65 11.30
C GLN A 999 -14.63 38.07 11.60
N TYR A 1000 -15.49 38.76 12.35
CA TYR A 1000 -16.81 38.24 12.76
C TYR A 1000 -17.70 37.85 11.57
N GLY A 1001 -18.16 36.59 11.56
CA GLY A 1001 -18.97 36.02 10.48
C GLY A 1001 -18.16 35.62 9.24
N THR A 1002 -16.83 35.54 9.35
CA THR A 1002 -15.96 34.89 8.36
C THR A 1002 -15.57 33.49 8.84
N VAL A 1003 -15.07 32.67 7.90
CA VAL A 1003 -14.36 31.42 8.19
C VAL A 1003 -12.86 31.76 8.23
N PRO A 1004 -12.08 31.31 9.24
CA PRO A 1004 -10.65 31.58 9.29
C PRO A 1004 -9.94 31.03 8.06
N VAL A 1005 -8.94 31.74 7.52
CA VAL A 1005 -8.19 31.24 6.36
C VAL A 1005 -7.35 30.01 6.73
N VAL A 1006 -6.95 29.87 8.00
CA VAL A 1006 -6.32 28.64 8.53
C VAL A 1006 -7.26 27.44 8.40
N ALA A 1007 -8.58 27.65 8.53
CA ALA A 1007 -9.59 26.62 8.28
C ALA A 1007 -9.84 26.36 6.77
N SER A 1008 -9.35 27.21 5.86
CA SER A 1008 -9.41 26.91 4.41
C SER A 1008 -8.37 25.89 3.95
N LEU A 1009 -7.34 25.63 4.76
CA LEU A 1009 -6.41 24.50 4.58
C LEU A 1009 -6.92 23.19 5.18
N SER A 1010 -7.94 23.22 6.07
CA SER A 1010 -8.50 22.02 6.72
C SER A 1010 -9.94 21.67 6.30
N SER A 1011 -10.71 22.62 5.74
CA SER A 1011 -12.15 22.43 5.46
C SER A 1011 -12.49 21.65 4.19
N SER A 1012 -11.51 21.24 3.38
CA SER A 1012 -11.71 20.23 2.32
C SER A 1012 -11.99 18.82 2.87
N LEU A 1013 -11.74 18.56 4.16
CA LEU A 1013 -11.76 17.22 4.78
C LEU A 1013 -12.95 16.92 5.71
N MET A 1014 -13.93 17.83 5.88
CA MET A 1014 -15.04 17.64 6.84
C MET A 1014 -16.38 17.26 6.18
N VAL A 1015 -16.71 15.97 6.21
CA VAL A 1015 -18.04 15.44 5.85
C VAL A 1015 -19.06 15.59 7.01
N ASP A 1016 -20.28 16.01 6.68
CA ASP A 1016 -21.43 16.26 7.57
C ASP A 1016 -21.62 15.24 8.73
N GLN A 1017 -21.28 15.66 9.95
CA GLN A 1017 -21.50 14.93 11.21
C GLN A 1017 -22.72 15.44 12.01
N SER A 1018 -23.88 15.66 11.35
CA SER A 1018 -25.13 16.04 12.02
C SER A 1018 -26.06 14.87 12.37
N THR A 1019 -25.65 13.97 13.27
CA THR A 1019 -26.61 13.12 14.02
C THR A 1019 -26.30 13.00 15.52
N THR A 1020 -26.99 13.80 16.33
CA THR A 1020 -26.92 13.72 17.80
C THR A 1020 -27.65 12.50 18.36
N ILE A 1021 -26.92 11.62 19.06
CA ILE A 1021 -27.50 10.52 19.84
C ILE A 1021 -27.69 10.96 21.29
N SER A 1022 -28.95 11.09 21.74
CA SER A 1022 -29.25 11.34 23.15
C SER A 1022 -29.13 10.05 23.98
N VAL A 1023 -28.09 9.92 24.80
CA VAL A 1023 -27.95 8.81 25.75
C VAL A 1023 -28.82 9.07 26.99
N ALA A 1024 -29.82 8.22 27.22
CA ALA A 1024 -30.58 8.20 28.46
C ALA A 1024 -29.90 7.31 29.50
N PRO A 1025 -29.72 7.76 30.77
CA PRO A 1025 -29.02 6.97 31.78
C PRO A 1025 -29.90 5.80 32.27
N VAL A 1026 -29.37 4.58 32.21
CA VAL A 1026 -29.98 3.40 32.81
C VAL A 1026 -29.36 3.16 34.19
N SER A 1027 -30.19 3.22 35.22
CA SER A 1027 -29.82 2.97 36.61
C SER A 1027 -29.60 1.49 36.89
N TYR A 1028 -28.46 1.13 37.49
CA TYR A 1028 -28.26 -0.18 38.11
C TYR A 1028 -28.91 -0.21 39.50
N GLU A 1029 -30.05 -0.89 39.64
CA GLU A 1029 -30.55 -1.31 40.96
C GLU A 1029 -29.87 -2.62 41.37
N THR A 1030 -29.24 -2.61 42.55
CA THR A 1030 -28.71 -3.79 43.23
C THR A 1030 -29.65 -4.25 44.34
N ASP A 1031 -30.00 -5.53 44.35
CA ASP A 1031 -30.37 -6.34 45.52
C ASP A 1031 -30.44 -7.80 45.04
N GLY A 1032 -29.99 -8.84 45.74
CA GLY A 1032 -29.40 -8.97 47.08
C GLY A 1032 -29.36 -10.47 47.45
N GLU A 1033 -28.83 -10.83 48.63
CA GLU A 1033 -28.74 -12.21 49.19
C GLU A 1033 -27.57 -13.10 48.69
N PHE A 1034 -26.71 -13.72 49.52
CA PHE A 1034 -26.52 -13.64 50.99
C PHE A 1034 -25.05 -13.97 51.37
N THR A 1035 -24.42 -13.09 52.16
CA THR A 1035 -23.32 -13.21 53.19
C THR A 1035 -22.48 -14.51 53.34
N ALA A 1036 -21.25 -14.54 53.90
CA ALA A 1036 -20.76 -13.74 55.04
C ALA A 1036 -19.24 -13.86 55.36
N LEU A 1037 -18.65 -12.79 55.93
CA LEU A 1037 -17.65 -12.73 57.04
C LEU A 1037 -16.27 -13.44 56.88
N ALA A 1038 -15.12 -12.86 57.23
CA ALA A 1038 -14.73 -11.54 57.78
C ALA A 1038 -13.27 -11.23 57.34
N GLY A 1039 -12.81 -10.00 57.12
CA GLY A 1039 -12.57 -8.94 58.12
C GLY A 1039 -11.26 -9.21 58.87
N ILE A 1040 -10.20 -8.39 58.74
CA ILE A 1040 -10.05 -7.04 59.32
C ILE A 1040 -9.00 -6.21 58.55
N ALA A 1041 -9.19 -4.89 58.47
CA ALA A 1041 -8.31 -3.91 57.82
C ALA A 1041 -7.13 -3.43 58.72
N GLN A 1042 -6.20 -2.64 58.17
CA GLN A 1042 -5.94 -1.25 58.61
C GLN A 1042 -4.79 -0.55 57.81
N VAL A 1043 -5.15 0.65 57.35
CA VAL A 1043 -4.39 1.84 56.90
C VAL A 1043 -2.99 2.07 57.53
N SER A 1044 -2.07 2.67 56.74
CA SER A 1044 -1.09 3.75 57.06
C SER A 1044 0.37 3.58 56.57
N LEU A 1045 0.94 4.70 56.08
CA LEU A 1045 2.33 4.96 55.65
C LEU A 1045 3.28 5.16 56.89
N PRO A 1046 4.60 5.47 56.82
CA PRO A 1046 5.53 5.66 55.67
C PRO A 1046 6.97 5.05 55.82
N VAL A 1047 7.82 5.21 54.79
CA VAL A 1047 9.31 5.50 54.80
C VAL A 1047 10.28 4.71 55.71
N GLN A 1048 11.35 4.09 55.15
CA GLN A 1048 12.76 4.62 55.19
C GLN A 1048 13.80 3.71 54.47
N GLU A 1049 14.86 4.34 53.94
CA GLU A 1049 16.02 3.77 53.22
C GLU A 1049 16.95 2.88 54.09
N VAL A 1050 17.81 2.04 53.48
CA VAL A 1050 19.30 2.06 53.64
C VAL A 1050 20.03 1.43 52.41
N LEU A 1051 20.67 2.28 51.60
CA LEU A 1051 22.01 2.19 50.95
C LEU A 1051 22.60 0.86 50.40
N GLN A 1052 22.76 0.79 49.05
CA GLN A 1052 24.03 0.85 48.24
C GLN A 1052 25.23 -0.10 48.54
N PRO A 1053 26.15 -0.40 47.58
CA PRO A 1053 26.44 0.32 46.32
C PRO A 1053 26.57 -0.52 45.02
N THR A 1054 26.84 0.19 43.92
CA THR A 1054 27.07 -0.27 42.52
C THR A 1054 28.53 -0.70 42.21
N PHE A 1055 28.75 -1.32 41.03
CA PHE A 1055 29.91 -1.22 40.09
C PHE A 1055 29.67 -2.27 38.97
N ALA A 1056 29.62 -2.00 37.66
CA ALA A 1056 30.51 -1.34 36.68
C ALA A 1056 31.26 -2.35 35.77
N SER A 1057 31.55 -1.92 34.53
CA SER A 1057 31.90 -2.76 33.37
C SER A 1057 33.35 -3.28 33.33
N ALA A 1058 33.57 -4.37 32.57
CA ALA A 1058 34.85 -4.65 31.88
C ALA A 1058 34.70 -5.74 30.79
N ARG A 1059 34.75 -5.35 29.51
CA ARG A 1059 35.31 -6.18 28.42
C ARG A 1059 36.48 -5.40 27.82
N GLY A 1060 37.60 -6.08 27.63
CA GLY A 1060 38.85 -5.47 27.15
C GLY A 1060 39.83 -6.56 26.68
N GLN A 1061 40.52 -6.27 25.58
CA GLN A 1061 41.30 -7.23 24.80
C GLN A 1061 42.55 -7.79 25.51
N ALA A 1062 43.07 -8.90 25.00
CA ALA A 1062 44.48 -9.26 25.11
C ALA A 1062 44.99 -9.75 23.73
N VAL A 1063 46.13 -9.22 23.29
CA VAL A 1063 46.75 -9.55 22.00
C VAL A 1063 48.16 -10.12 22.25
N ASP A 1064 48.53 -11.10 21.43
CA ASP A 1064 49.80 -11.14 20.66
C ASP A 1064 50.80 -12.31 20.87
N SER A 1065 51.43 -12.65 19.74
CA SER A 1065 52.67 -13.39 19.48
C SER A 1065 52.68 -14.94 19.48
N VAL A 1066 53.03 -15.54 18.34
CA VAL A 1066 54.36 -16.17 18.06
C VAL A 1066 54.35 -17.04 16.77
N ILE A 1067 55.18 -16.66 15.76
CA ILE A 1067 55.82 -17.48 14.68
C ILE A 1067 54.86 -18.22 13.70
N ASP A 1068 54.71 -17.81 12.42
CA ASP A 1068 55.65 -17.79 11.27
C ASP A 1068 55.81 -19.15 10.52
N GLN A 1069 55.83 -19.05 9.18
CA GLN A 1069 56.36 -19.97 8.14
C GLN A 1069 55.42 -20.83 7.25
N ASN A 1070 55.44 -20.41 5.97
CA ASN A 1070 55.65 -21.21 4.75
C ASN A 1070 54.50 -21.97 4.04
N GLN A 1071 53.88 -21.25 3.09
CA GLN A 1071 54.00 -21.46 1.62
C GLN A 1071 53.33 -22.70 0.95
N PRO A 1072 53.04 -22.64 -0.38
CA PRO A 1072 51.88 -23.32 -0.98
C PRO A 1072 52.21 -24.42 -2.01
N SER A 1073 51.16 -25.12 -2.47
CA SER A 1073 51.01 -25.71 -3.82
C SER A 1073 49.58 -26.27 -3.95
N GLU A 1074 48.77 -25.85 -4.93
CA GLU A 1074 48.69 -26.50 -6.26
C GLU A 1074 48.66 -28.03 -6.22
N PHE A 1075 47.55 -28.66 -6.63
CA PHE A 1075 47.49 -29.51 -7.84
C PHE A 1075 46.05 -29.96 -8.17
N VAL A 1076 45.69 -29.86 -9.45
CA VAL A 1076 44.43 -30.32 -10.07
C VAL A 1076 44.75 -31.60 -10.89
N PRO A 1077 43.76 -32.25 -11.52
CA PRO A 1077 42.73 -33.17 -11.00
C PRO A 1077 43.17 -34.65 -11.15
N LEU A 1078 42.28 -35.62 -10.94
CA LEU A 1078 42.17 -36.78 -11.87
C LEU A 1078 40.85 -37.56 -11.72
N ARG A 1079 40.47 -38.25 -12.80
CA ARG A 1079 39.15 -38.87 -13.00
C ARG A 1079 39.08 -40.34 -12.55
N ASN A 1080 37.85 -40.76 -12.28
CA ASN A 1080 37.20 -41.98 -12.80
C ASN A 1080 37.19 -43.30 -11.99
N THR A 1081 36.11 -44.05 -12.28
CA THR A 1081 35.91 -45.52 -12.21
C THR A 1081 35.56 -46.25 -10.89
N SER A 1082 34.23 -46.41 -10.69
CA SER A 1082 33.49 -47.69 -10.71
C SER A 1082 33.65 -48.78 -9.63
N HIS A 1083 32.52 -49.49 -9.42
CA HIS A 1083 32.31 -50.83 -8.85
C HIS A 1083 32.13 -50.98 -7.33
N ASP A 1084 30.87 -51.19 -6.95
CA ASP A 1084 30.36 -52.44 -6.39
C ASP A 1084 31.20 -53.22 -5.36
N SER A 1085 30.77 -53.07 -4.10
CA SER A 1085 30.24 -54.13 -3.24
C SER A 1085 31.12 -55.32 -2.78
N LEU A 1086 30.74 -55.81 -1.58
CA LEU A 1086 31.02 -57.14 -1.03
C LEU A 1086 32.47 -57.48 -0.63
N TYR A 1087 32.74 -57.37 0.67
CA TYR A 1087 33.32 -58.51 1.40
C TYR A 1087 32.66 -58.71 2.77
N SER A 1088 32.44 -59.98 3.12
CA SER A 1088 31.65 -60.45 4.27
C SER A 1088 32.52 -61.18 5.31
N GLN A 1089 32.02 -61.28 6.56
CA GLN A 1089 32.09 -62.41 7.53
C GLN A 1089 32.10 -61.88 8.99
N LEU A 1090 31.02 -62.00 9.77
CA LEU A 1090 30.54 -63.18 10.53
C LEU A 1090 31.48 -63.65 11.68
N ALA A 1091 31.14 -63.36 12.95
CA ALA A 1091 30.44 -64.32 13.86
C ALA A 1091 30.67 -64.15 15.40
N LYS A 1092 29.55 -63.99 16.13
CA LYS A 1092 29.12 -64.69 17.39
C LYS A 1092 29.73 -64.44 18.78
N SER A 1093 28.78 -64.48 19.75
CA SER A 1093 28.86 -64.74 21.22
C SER A 1093 29.56 -63.68 22.09
N SER A 1094 29.06 -63.31 23.28
CA SER A 1094 28.25 -64.08 24.26
C SER A 1094 27.33 -63.20 25.15
N TRP A 1095 26.21 -63.78 25.63
CA TRP A 1095 25.33 -63.29 26.72
C TRP A 1095 25.48 -64.16 27.99
N GLN A 1096 24.92 -63.69 29.13
CA GLN A 1096 24.78 -64.25 30.52
C GLN A 1096 25.53 -63.38 31.56
N GLU A 1097 25.04 -63.00 32.76
CA GLU A 1097 23.84 -63.28 33.61
C GLU A 1097 23.85 -62.27 34.82
N VAL A 1098 22.80 -61.91 35.61
CA VAL A 1098 21.31 -62.00 35.55
C VAL A 1098 20.67 -61.16 36.71
N GLU A 1099 19.36 -60.79 36.63
CA GLU A 1099 18.46 -60.23 37.72
C GLU A 1099 18.78 -58.82 38.32
N GLU A 1100 17.84 -58.00 38.81
CA GLU A 1100 16.47 -58.21 39.37
C GLU A 1100 15.35 -57.28 38.79
N ASP A 1101 14.10 -57.75 38.91
CA ASP A 1101 12.78 -57.07 39.01
C ASP A 1101 12.42 -55.75 38.27
N GLU A 1102 11.42 -55.85 37.37
CA GLU A 1102 10.13 -55.15 37.57
C GLU A 1102 8.97 -55.86 36.80
N GLN A 1103 7.82 -56.06 37.45
CA GLN A 1103 6.62 -56.68 36.88
C GLN A 1103 5.41 -55.73 36.90
N ALA A 1104 4.52 -55.95 35.92
CA ALA A 1104 3.10 -55.56 35.89
C ALA A 1104 2.74 -54.09 35.57
N LEU A 1105 2.67 -53.78 34.27
CA LEU A 1105 1.78 -52.73 33.72
C LEU A 1105 1.03 -53.23 32.47
N GLU A 1106 0.21 -54.26 32.64
CA GLU A 1106 -0.88 -54.56 31.69
C GLU A 1106 -2.09 -55.13 32.45
N LEU A 1107 -3.31 -54.77 32.01
CA LEU A 1107 -4.63 -55.20 32.52
C LEU A 1107 -5.14 -54.62 33.85
N ALA A 1108 -5.70 -53.40 33.77
CA ALA A 1108 -6.76 -52.96 34.68
C ALA A 1108 -7.79 -52.03 33.99
N PHE A 1109 -8.42 -52.51 32.91
CA PHE A 1109 -9.61 -51.88 32.32
C PHE A 1109 -10.74 -52.92 32.25
N GLU A 1110 -11.71 -52.83 33.16
CA GLU A 1110 -13.18 -52.93 32.94
C GLU A 1110 -13.96 -53.23 34.24
N GLN A 1111 -15.17 -52.63 34.33
CA GLN A 1111 -16.28 -52.94 35.27
C GLN A 1111 -16.05 -52.68 36.78
N LEU A 1112 -16.87 -51.93 37.54
CA LEU A 1112 -18.12 -51.14 37.37
C LEU A 1112 -17.99 -49.95 38.39
N GLY A 1113 -18.63 -48.78 38.30
CA GLY A 1113 -19.97 -48.38 37.85
C GLY A 1113 -20.77 -47.80 39.04
N SER A 1114 -21.62 -46.77 38.83
CA SER A 1114 -22.46 -46.02 39.83
C SER A 1114 -21.71 -45.10 40.82
N GLU A 1115 -22.17 -43.88 41.19
CA GLU A 1115 -23.37 -43.08 40.83
C GLU A 1115 -23.18 -41.58 41.18
N PHE A 1116 -23.78 -40.66 40.39
CA PHE A 1116 -24.15 -39.22 40.58
C PHE A 1116 -23.36 -38.25 41.51
N GLY A 1117 -23.21 -36.95 41.19
CA GLY A 1117 -23.67 -36.14 40.04
C GLY A 1117 -23.64 -34.62 40.33
N HIS A 1118 -23.86 -33.78 39.29
CA HIS A 1118 -23.83 -32.30 39.28
C HIS A 1118 -22.47 -31.65 39.66
N PHE A 1119 -21.89 -30.72 38.91
CA PHE A 1119 -22.42 -29.79 37.90
C PHE A 1119 -21.71 -29.92 36.55
#